data_AF-G3WBJ0-F1
#
_entry.id   AF-G3WBJ0-F1
#
_cell.length_a   1.000
_cell.length_b   1.000
_cell.length_c   1.000
_cell.angle_alpha   90.00
_cell.angle_beta   90.00
_cell.angle_gamma   90.00
#
_symmetry.space_group_name_H-M   'P 1'
#
loop_
_entity.id
_entity.type
_entity.pdbx_description
1 polymer ?
#
loop_
_entity_poly.entity_id
_entity_poly.type
_entity_poly.pdbx_seq_one_letter_code
_entity_poly.pdbx_strand_id
1 'polypeptide(L)'
;MYQCCNNWQDDIRVLKILTEMFLPHINYLALEQSFFSQVLPKTVKLFDDMMYDLSSQARELSSQNFELQVTLRNILQSMVQLLGALKGCAQHVCSLQESIVLENIHSLPSSALHVIKSTFVHCKNSDSVYSGRLHLVSDLLQALFKEAYSLQKHLMELLDMVCMNASVGEEDISDMVSVIHSVLGICSVISDMDQAFHANTWKFIIKQSLKHQSVIKSQLKHKDIIAALCEDILFAFHSCLQLAEQMTQSETQESADNKLFHKRVKLCRFFVNSLLHYTKEFLPFLSDSCCTLHQLYLQIHSKFPPSLYATMIPKAQEKEILSVFLVALDPLISQFLSFSPFVETVLGDKLDLSSELQLPQCLLLVNVMDKLPSQPENVQHLWCKRSQFSEHKSRMSLLEAIFYSFEQCSGELSLPANLPEVTSKGQAEMAVTLYQYVCVHLCTFIASFHPSLFPELDTILLNAVLNSGMITTLLAMDTWCFLARYGTAELCAHHVFIIAHLIKSCPGECYQLTNLSILLRRLLFLMDTHHQMEFIQRFSPKEAENLSLWRYISFKAFSPEFKSQIANDVTLVGIAQCKKWLNSSHTLGELESVNVALSALLTVCNSVSEALEMGQQAGVLETMSSLWTILNVKQVSNQPYLQWTLSLLLPLLGFFIQAIEPQLISQVVILQASLLKLDPPDYVLLAILDFVSSLGRIFIPQAIQEKVLPSLPCIFTLLLTDKSWLIEQHSLEAFTKFAEETNHEDIVPQCLNSEETKNKVICFLEKNRLLDETACARVDRIKEEKGVLNGHFVKVRVERERSLSTLQLNSKVNRQRFSFTALCQENTAGVFPGRGVQVSTANNRRGLRSSPAIAAKISCPWLANNETRGATNKDRYTKKLYTAFSFSLQQEHMK
;
A
#
# COMPACT_ATOMS: atom_id res chain seq x y z
N MET A 1 -57.09 1.11 41.32
CA MET A 1 -56.24 2.09 42.02
C MET A 1 -55.39 2.94 41.07
N TYR A 2 -54.78 2.38 40.02
CA TYR A 2 -54.00 3.12 39.00
C TYR A 2 -54.76 4.13 38.11
N GLN A 3 -56.09 4.29 38.27
CA GLN A 3 -56.93 5.08 37.36
C GLN A 3 -57.39 6.43 37.95
N CYS A 4 -57.00 6.78 39.19
CA CYS A 4 -57.57 7.94 39.90
C CYS A 4 -56.57 8.83 40.67
N CYS A 5 -55.27 8.81 40.36
CA CYS A 5 -54.31 9.71 41.00
C CYS A 5 -53.86 10.81 40.02
N ASN A 6 -54.00 12.07 40.44
CA ASN A 6 -53.60 13.27 39.66
C ASN A 6 -52.22 13.82 40.11
N ASN A 7 -51.43 13.04 40.86
CA ASN A 7 -50.16 13.45 41.44
C ASN A 7 -49.16 12.28 41.39
N TRP A 8 -47.99 12.48 40.76
CA TRP A 8 -46.96 11.44 40.58
C TRP A 8 -46.48 10.82 41.90
N GLN A 9 -46.54 11.58 43.00
CA GLN A 9 -46.18 11.09 44.32
C GLN A 9 -47.12 9.96 44.81
N ASP A 10 -48.40 10.03 44.46
CA ASP A 10 -49.36 9.00 44.83
C ASP A 10 -49.21 7.78 43.92
N ASP A 11 -48.93 7.96 42.63
CA ASP A 11 -48.63 6.86 41.71
C ASP A 11 -47.36 6.10 42.10
N ILE A 12 -46.31 6.78 42.56
CA ILE A 12 -45.08 6.14 43.07
C ILE A 12 -45.33 5.40 44.38
N ARG A 13 -46.16 5.94 45.28
CA ARG A 13 -46.57 5.21 46.49
C ARG A 13 -47.33 3.93 46.14
N VAL A 14 -48.24 3.99 45.18
CA VAL A 14 -48.96 2.80 44.68
C VAL A 14 -47.99 1.80 44.06
N LEU A 15 -47.05 2.26 43.22
CA LEU A 15 -46.02 1.40 42.64
C LEU A 15 -45.21 0.69 43.73
N LYS A 16 -44.78 1.43 44.76
CA LYS A 16 -44.02 0.87 45.88
C LYS A 16 -44.81 -0.20 46.64
N ILE A 17 -46.09 0.04 46.93
CA ILE A 17 -46.97 -0.95 47.57
C ILE A 17 -47.08 -2.20 46.70
N LEU A 18 -47.28 -2.04 45.38
CA LEU A 18 -47.39 -3.16 44.46
C LEU A 18 -46.09 -3.98 44.41
N THR A 19 -44.92 -3.32 44.35
CA THR A 19 -43.63 -4.02 44.28
C THR A 19 -43.17 -4.61 45.60
N GLU A 20 -43.48 -4.01 46.74
CA GLU A 20 -43.00 -4.49 48.05
C GLU A 20 -43.97 -5.44 48.75
N MET A 21 -45.29 -5.21 48.61
CA MET A 21 -46.30 -6.01 49.34
C MET A 21 -46.98 -7.07 48.48
N PHE A 22 -47.16 -6.84 47.17
CA PHE A 22 -47.93 -7.76 46.31
C PHE A 22 -47.05 -8.67 45.47
N LEU A 23 -45.99 -8.14 44.86
CA LEU A 23 -45.06 -8.89 44.03
C LEU A 23 -44.53 -10.18 44.69
N PRO A 24 -44.14 -10.19 45.99
CA PRO A 24 -43.61 -11.41 46.63
C PRO A 24 -44.59 -12.58 46.76
N HIS A 25 -45.89 -12.34 46.54
CA HIS A 25 -46.94 -13.34 46.65
C HIS A 25 -47.38 -13.92 45.30
N ILE A 26 -46.80 -13.45 44.20
CA ILE A 26 -47.14 -13.90 42.85
C ILE A 26 -46.22 -15.06 42.44
N ASN A 27 -46.80 -16.12 41.88
CA ASN A 27 -46.02 -17.24 41.36
C ASN A 27 -45.20 -16.80 40.13
N TYR A 28 -43.94 -17.21 40.06
CA TYR A 28 -43.02 -16.97 38.93
C TYR A 28 -43.66 -17.19 37.55
N LEU A 29 -44.41 -18.28 37.35
CA LEU A 29 -45.04 -18.60 36.06
C LEU A 29 -46.18 -17.64 35.67
N ALA A 30 -46.77 -16.95 36.66
CA ALA A 30 -47.85 -16.00 36.45
C ALA A 30 -47.35 -14.54 36.46
N LEU A 31 -46.05 -14.32 36.71
CA LEU A 31 -45.49 -13.01 37.03
C LEU A 31 -45.65 -12.01 35.88
N GLU A 32 -45.37 -12.46 34.65
CA GLU A 32 -45.53 -11.66 33.45
C GLU A 32 -46.99 -11.23 33.23
N GLN A 33 -47.90 -12.21 33.20
CA GLN A 33 -49.30 -11.99 32.84
C GLN A 33 -50.06 -11.21 33.93
N SER A 34 -49.78 -11.50 35.20
CA SER A 34 -50.53 -10.91 36.33
C SER A 34 -49.96 -9.60 36.85
N PHE A 35 -48.65 -9.33 36.64
CA PHE A 35 -48.00 -8.15 37.20
C PHE A 35 -47.21 -7.35 36.16
N PHE A 36 -46.16 -7.91 35.54
CA PHE A 36 -45.22 -7.09 34.77
C PHE A 36 -45.85 -6.43 33.54
N SER A 37 -46.59 -7.18 32.73
CA SER A 37 -47.29 -6.64 31.54
C SER A 37 -48.35 -5.57 31.89
N GLN A 38 -48.87 -5.56 33.12
CA GLN A 38 -49.94 -4.64 33.55
C GLN A 38 -49.41 -3.38 34.25
N VAL A 39 -48.30 -3.52 34.98
CA VAL A 39 -47.74 -2.47 35.83
C VAL A 39 -46.61 -1.73 35.12
N LEU A 40 -45.66 -2.44 34.51
CA LEU A 40 -44.43 -1.83 34.01
C LEU A 40 -44.62 -0.86 32.84
N PRO A 41 -45.51 -1.09 31.85
CA PRO A 41 -45.78 -0.08 30.82
C PRO A 41 -46.30 1.24 31.39
N LYS A 42 -47.06 1.20 32.49
CA LYS A 42 -47.53 2.41 33.20
C LYS A 42 -46.40 3.06 33.98
N THR A 43 -45.51 2.26 34.57
CA THR A 43 -44.29 2.77 35.23
C THR A 43 -43.38 3.49 34.23
N VAL A 44 -43.18 2.93 33.03
CA VAL A 44 -42.39 3.57 31.96
C VAL A 44 -43.03 4.89 31.53
N LYS A 45 -44.35 4.90 31.27
CA LYS A 45 -45.06 6.13 30.93
C LYS A 45 -44.94 7.21 32.02
N LEU A 46 -45.11 6.82 33.30
CA LEU A 46 -44.95 7.74 34.42
C LEU A 46 -43.54 8.33 34.48
N PHE A 47 -42.51 7.51 34.20
CA PHE A 47 -41.14 7.98 34.10
C PHE A 47 -40.93 8.97 32.96
N ASP A 48 -41.50 8.69 31.78
CA ASP A 48 -41.37 9.56 30.61
C ASP A 48 -42.08 10.90 30.78
N ASP A 49 -43.26 10.90 31.39
CA ASP A 49 -44.00 12.12 31.75
C ASP A 49 -43.16 12.98 32.72
N MET A 50 -42.57 12.37 33.76
CA MET A 50 -41.65 13.06 34.68
C MET A 50 -40.40 13.60 33.97
N MET A 51 -39.82 12.83 33.04
CA MET A 51 -38.66 13.25 32.24
C MET A 51 -38.98 14.45 31.32
N TYR A 52 -40.18 14.45 30.73
CA TYR A 52 -40.65 15.54 29.87
C TYR A 52 -40.84 16.83 30.67
N ASP A 53 -41.52 16.75 31.83
CA ASP A 53 -41.73 17.91 32.70
C ASP A 53 -40.43 18.45 33.27
N LEU A 54 -39.51 17.55 33.63
CA LEU A 54 -38.17 17.93 34.05
C LEU A 54 -37.41 18.65 32.94
N SER A 55 -37.43 18.13 31.71
CA SER A 55 -36.67 18.69 30.58
C SER A 55 -37.23 20.02 30.08
N SER A 56 -38.56 20.19 30.15
CA SER A 56 -39.23 21.43 29.73
C SER A 56 -38.99 22.59 30.70
N GLN A 57 -38.96 22.31 32.01
CA GLN A 57 -38.85 23.33 33.05
C GLN A 57 -37.40 23.57 33.54
N ALA A 58 -36.48 22.63 33.32
CA ALA A 58 -35.09 22.72 33.79
C ALA A 58 -34.30 23.94 33.27
N ARG A 59 -34.64 24.46 32.07
CA ARG A 59 -33.96 25.64 31.49
C ARG A 59 -34.26 26.94 32.22
N GLU A 60 -35.41 27.02 32.89
CA GLU A 60 -35.86 28.20 33.64
C GLU A 60 -35.34 28.23 35.08
N LEU A 61 -34.63 27.17 35.51
CA LEU A 61 -34.09 27.02 36.85
C LEU A 61 -33.14 28.19 37.18
N SER A 62 -33.45 28.97 38.22
CA SER A 62 -32.60 30.05 38.73
C SER A 62 -32.52 30.02 40.25
N SER A 63 -31.50 30.66 40.83
CA SER A 63 -31.35 30.78 42.29
C SER A 63 -32.46 31.60 42.95
N GLN A 64 -33.30 32.29 42.17
CA GLN A 64 -34.40 33.12 42.65
C GLN A 64 -35.76 32.40 42.59
N ASN A 65 -35.88 31.34 41.78
CA ASN A 65 -37.13 30.60 41.60
C ASN A 65 -37.18 29.36 42.52
N PHE A 66 -37.46 29.59 43.79
CA PHE A 66 -37.48 28.54 44.83
C PHE A 66 -38.57 27.48 44.58
N GLU A 67 -39.74 27.87 44.09
CA GLU A 67 -40.86 26.96 43.82
C GLU A 67 -40.52 25.98 42.70
N LEU A 68 -39.92 26.47 41.61
CA LEU A 68 -39.41 25.63 40.53
C LEU A 68 -38.29 24.71 41.00
N GLN A 69 -37.37 25.22 41.84
CA GLN A 69 -36.30 24.40 42.42
C GLN A 69 -36.86 23.24 43.26
N VAL A 70 -37.84 23.50 44.13
CA VAL A 70 -38.51 22.47 44.93
C VAL A 70 -39.23 21.46 44.03
N THR A 71 -39.91 21.93 42.98
CA THR A 71 -40.62 21.07 42.03
C THR A 71 -39.66 20.12 41.29
N LEU A 72 -38.57 20.63 40.71
CA LEU A 72 -37.57 19.81 40.02
C LEU A 72 -36.87 18.82 40.97
N ARG A 73 -36.58 19.24 42.20
CA ARG A 73 -36.01 18.34 43.22
C ARG A 73 -36.99 17.23 43.60
N ASN A 74 -38.29 17.53 43.71
CA ASN A 74 -39.32 16.53 43.97
C ASN A 74 -39.47 15.53 42.81
N ILE A 75 -39.39 15.99 41.55
CA ILE A 75 -39.41 15.12 40.37
C ILE A 75 -38.20 14.19 40.37
N LEU A 76 -36.98 14.71 40.58
CA LEU A 76 -35.77 13.89 40.64
C LEU A 76 -35.84 12.85 41.77
N GLN A 77 -36.31 13.24 42.95
CA GLN A 77 -36.50 12.32 44.08
C GLN A 77 -37.52 11.22 43.76
N SER A 78 -38.58 11.57 43.05
CA SER A 78 -39.63 10.65 42.59
C SER A 78 -39.06 9.63 41.59
N MET A 79 -38.24 10.08 40.63
CA MET A 79 -37.55 9.19 39.69
C MET A 79 -36.57 8.23 40.39
N VAL A 80 -35.85 8.68 41.43
CA VAL A 80 -35.00 7.79 42.25
C VAL A 80 -35.83 6.68 42.91
N GLN A 81 -37.00 7.01 43.45
CA GLN A 81 -37.88 6.01 44.07
C GLN A 81 -38.43 5.01 43.04
N LEU A 82 -38.77 5.47 41.84
CA LEU A 82 -39.21 4.61 40.73
C LEU A 82 -38.11 3.62 40.30
N LEU A 83 -36.88 4.10 40.14
CA LEU A 83 -35.71 3.24 39.87
C LEU A 83 -35.53 2.19 40.98
N GLY A 84 -35.70 2.60 42.24
CA GLY A 84 -35.64 1.70 43.40
C GLY A 84 -36.72 0.60 43.36
N ALA A 85 -37.93 0.92 42.92
CA ALA A 85 -39.02 -0.05 42.76
C ALA A 85 -38.72 -1.07 41.65
N LEU A 86 -38.23 -0.61 40.49
CA LEU A 86 -37.78 -1.50 39.40
C LEU A 86 -36.61 -2.39 39.84
N LYS A 87 -35.70 -1.87 40.67
CA LYS A 87 -34.59 -2.64 41.24
C LYS A 87 -35.12 -3.72 42.16
N GLY A 88 -36.11 -3.40 42.98
CA GLY A 88 -36.83 -4.37 43.81
C GLY A 88 -37.46 -5.49 42.99
N CYS A 89 -38.07 -5.18 41.85
CA CYS A 89 -38.58 -6.20 40.92
C CYS A 89 -37.48 -7.15 40.43
N ALA A 90 -36.34 -6.61 39.96
CA ALA A 90 -35.23 -7.43 39.49
C ALA A 90 -34.64 -8.32 40.61
N GLN A 91 -34.42 -7.75 41.80
CA GLN A 91 -33.93 -8.48 42.98
C GLN A 91 -34.88 -9.60 43.40
N HIS A 92 -36.19 -9.34 43.37
CA HIS A 92 -37.18 -10.34 43.72
C HIS A 92 -37.12 -11.54 42.77
N VAL A 93 -37.11 -11.29 41.45
CA VAL A 93 -37.01 -12.37 40.45
C VAL A 93 -35.73 -13.18 40.65
N CYS A 94 -34.60 -12.52 40.90
CA CYS A 94 -33.34 -13.20 41.20
C CYS A 94 -33.39 -14.14 42.41
N SER A 95 -34.28 -13.87 43.38
CA SER A 95 -34.43 -14.69 44.59
C SER A 95 -35.32 -15.92 44.41
N LEU A 96 -36.09 -16.00 43.33
CA LEU A 96 -37.11 -17.04 43.14
C LEU A 96 -36.55 -18.36 42.60
N GLN A 97 -35.60 -18.31 41.65
CA GLN A 97 -35.07 -19.51 40.96
C GLN A 97 -33.64 -19.29 40.44
N GLU A 98 -32.88 -20.38 40.31
CA GLU A 98 -31.51 -20.36 39.75
C GLU A 98 -31.47 -20.24 38.21
N SER A 99 -32.54 -20.62 37.51
CA SER A 99 -32.66 -20.52 36.05
C SER A 99 -33.97 -19.84 35.67
N ILE A 100 -33.89 -18.82 34.82
CA ILE A 100 -35.01 -17.98 34.43
C ILE A 100 -35.35 -18.21 32.96
N VAL A 101 -36.62 -18.45 32.67
CA VAL A 101 -37.23 -18.39 31.34
C VAL A 101 -37.67 -16.96 31.04
N LEU A 102 -37.29 -16.44 29.86
CA LEU A 102 -37.49 -15.04 29.49
C LEU A 102 -38.98 -14.70 29.29
N GLU A 103 -39.78 -15.61 28.71
CA GLU A 103 -41.22 -15.47 28.53
C GLU A 103 -41.96 -15.00 29.79
N ASN A 104 -41.54 -15.51 30.97
CA ASN A 104 -42.18 -15.21 32.26
C ASN A 104 -41.80 -13.85 32.85
N ILE A 105 -40.91 -13.09 32.19
CA ILE A 105 -40.40 -11.82 32.68
C ILE A 105 -40.11 -10.77 31.58
N HIS A 106 -40.50 -10.99 30.33
CA HIS A 106 -40.02 -10.22 29.18
C HIS A 106 -40.34 -8.71 29.25
N SER A 107 -41.42 -8.29 29.94
CA SER A 107 -41.72 -6.87 30.15
C SER A 107 -40.73 -6.17 31.11
N LEU A 108 -40.05 -6.91 31.99
CA LEU A 108 -39.14 -6.35 32.99
C LEU A 108 -37.83 -5.83 32.37
N PRO A 109 -37.05 -6.63 31.61
CA PRO A 109 -35.85 -6.14 30.95
C PRO A 109 -36.12 -4.94 30.04
N SER A 110 -37.16 -5.00 29.20
CA SER A 110 -37.49 -3.91 28.26
C SER A 110 -37.80 -2.60 29.00
N SER A 111 -38.63 -2.65 30.04
CA SER A 111 -39.00 -1.48 30.84
C SER A 111 -37.82 -0.92 31.64
N ALA A 112 -37.03 -1.79 32.27
CA ALA A 112 -35.88 -1.38 33.06
C ALA A 112 -34.78 -0.76 32.18
N LEU A 113 -34.45 -1.38 31.04
CA LEU A 113 -33.44 -0.87 30.11
C LEU A 113 -33.83 0.49 29.54
N HIS A 114 -35.11 0.72 29.24
CA HIS A 114 -35.62 2.02 28.80
C HIS A 114 -35.36 3.11 29.86
N VAL A 115 -35.79 2.85 31.09
CA VAL A 115 -35.64 3.80 32.21
C VAL A 115 -34.15 4.05 32.53
N ILE A 116 -33.32 3.00 32.54
CA ILE A 116 -31.87 3.11 32.74
C ILE A 116 -31.25 4.01 31.66
N LYS A 117 -31.54 3.73 30.37
CA LYS A 117 -31.00 4.48 29.24
C LYS A 117 -31.38 5.95 29.31
N SER A 118 -32.67 6.24 29.46
CA SER A 118 -33.18 7.62 29.55
C SER A 118 -32.59 8.37 30.74
N THR A 119 -32.39 7.69 31.87
CA THR A 119 -31.71 8.25 33.04
C THR A 119 -30.25 8.62 32.73
N PHE A 120 -29.47 7.72 32.12
CA PHE A 120 -28.08 8.04 31.80
C PHE A 120 -27.94 9.12 30.73
N VAL A 121 -28.83 9.16 29.73
CA VAL A 121 -28.88 10.24 28.74
C VAL A 121 -29.11 11.58 29.44
N HIS A 122 -30.05 11.64 30.38
CA HIS A 122 -30.29 12.84 31.17
C HIS A 122 -29.07 13.24 32.00
N CYS A 123 -28.45 12.29 32.70
CA CYS A 123 -27.24 12.54 33.48
C CYS A 123 -26.09 13.05 32.61
N LYS A 124 -25.87 12.47 31.42
CA LYS A 124 -24.83 12.90 30.46
C LYS A 124 -25.06 14.33 29.97
N ASN A 125 -26.32 14.67 29.65
CA ASN A 125 -26.68 15.97 29.09
C ASN A 125 -27.02 17.02 30.18
N SER A 126 -26.91 16.65 31.45
CA SER A 126 -27.40 17.46 32.58
C SER A 126 -26.83 18.89 32.60
N ASP A 127 -25.55 19.09 32.28
CA ASP A 127 -24.95 20.43 32.23
C ASP A 127 -25.68 21.37 31.24
N SER A 128 -26.03 20.84 30.07
CA SER A 128 -26.82 21.55 29.05
C SER A 128 -28.28 21.74 29.45
N VAL A 129 -28.90 20.73 30.06
CA VAL A 129 -30.33 20.76 30.46
C VAL A 129 -30.57 21.80 31.54
N TYR A 130 -29.66 21.92 32.51
CA TYR A 130 -29.76 22.86 33.62
C TYR A 130 -29.02 24.20 33.37
N SER A 131 -28.57 24.47 32.14
CA SER A 131 -27.94 25.73 31.72
C SER A 131 -26.81 26.21 32.67
N GLY A 132 -25.92 25.29 33.07
CA GLY A 132 -24.80 25.57 33.98
C GLY A 132 -25.17 25.74 35.46
N ARG A 133 -26.43 25.52 35.85
CA ARG A 133 -26.94 25.66 37.25
C ARG A 133 -27.12 24.32 37.96
N LEU A 134 -26.35 23.31 37.55
CA LEU A 134 -26.42 21.94 38.05
C LEU A 134 -26.18 21.82 39.57
N HIS A 135 -25.42 22.73 40.17
CA HIS A 135 -25.14 22.75 41.61
C HIS A 135 -26.41 22.78 42.49
N LEU A 136 -27.54 23.26 41.97
CA LEU A 136 -28.82 23.31 42.70
C LEU A 136 -29.52 21.95 42.84
N VAL A 137 -29.11 20.94 42.05
CA VAL A 137 -29.72 19.60 41.98
C VAL A 137 -28.70 18.45 41.90
N SER A 138 -27.40 18.77 42.01
CA SER A 138 -26.28 17.83 41.81
C SER A 138 -26.35 16.60 42.72
N ASP A 139 -26.76 16.77 43.97
CA ASP A 139 -26.92 15.70 44.94
C ASP A 139 -27.98 14.67 44.51
N LEU A 140 -29.11 15.14 43.96
CA LEU A 140 -30.17 14.28 43.45
C LEU A 140 -29.82 13.65 42.10
N LEU A 141 -29.11 14.36 41.22
CA LEU A 141 -28.58 13.77 39.98
C LEU A 141 -27.57 12.66 40.28
N GLN A 142 -26.72 12.83 41.30
CA GLN A 142 -25.80 11.80 41.74
C GLN A 142 -26.55 10.60 42.35
N ALA A 143 -27.61 10.85 43.14
CA ALA A 143 -28.47 9.79 43.65
C ALA A 143 -29.17 9.01 42.52
N LEU A 144 -29.70 9.73 41.52
CA LEU A 144 -30.33 9.16 40.34
C LEU A 144 -29.36 8.29 39.53
N PHE A 145 -28.15 8.78 39.27
CA PHE A 145 -27.10 8.02 38.60
C PHE A 145 -26.73 6.74 39.37
N LYS A 146 -26.54 6.83 40.70
CA LYS A 146 -26.21 5.68 41.55
C LYS A 146 -27.33 4.64 41.56
N GLU A 147 -28.58 5.07 41.61
CA GLU A 147 -29.73 4.16 41.63
C GLU A 147 -29.92 3.50 40.26
N ALA A 148 -29.74 4.22 39.15
CA ALA A 148 -29.75 3.65 37.81
C ALA A 148 -28.62 2.64 37.58
N TYR A 149 -27.40 2.95 38.05
CA TYR A 149 -26.27 2.01 38.04
C TYR A 149 -26.58 0.74 38.85
N SER A 150 -27.16 0.91 40.04
CA SER A 150 -27.58 -0.21 40.89
C SER A 150 -28.66 -1.07 40.22
N LEU A 151 -29.66 -0.44 39.60
CA LEU A 151 -30.70 -1.13 38.83
C LEU A 151 -30.08 -1.92 37.66
N GLN A 152 -29.20 -1.30 36.87
CA GLN A 152 -28.52 -1.98 35.77
C GLN A 152 -27.73 -3.20 36.27
N LYS A 153 -26.99 -3.06 37.38
CA LYS A 153 -26.22 -4.17 37.96
C LYS A 153 -27.12 -5.37 38.29
N HIS A 154 -28.23 -5.15 39.01
CA HIS A 154 -29.15 -6.23 39.36
C HIS A 154 -29.87 -6.81 38.13
N LEU A 155 -30.16 -5.97 37.13
CA LEU A 155 -30.72 -6.45 35.87
C LEU A 155 -29.73 -7.33 35.10
N MET A 156 -28.44 -6.98 35.08
CA MET A 156 -27.40 -7.81 34.47
C MET A 156 -27.23 -9.14 35.22
N GLU A 157 -27.32 -9.14 36.56
CA GLU A 157 -27.33 -10.37 37.38
C GLU A 157 -28.54 -11.26 37.05
N LEU A 158 -29.72 -10.66 36.88
CA LEU A 158 -30.94 -11.36 36.45
C LEU A 158 -30.77 -12.00 35.07
N LEU A 159 -30.29 -11.23 34.09
CA LEU A 159 -30.05 -11.71 32.72
C LEU A 159 -28.94 -12.77 32.65
N ASP A 160 -27.97 -12.73 33.57
CA ASP A 160 -26.96 -13.76 33.73
C ASP A 160 -27.56 -15.13 34.14
N MET A 161 -28.76 -15.17 34.73
CA MET A 161 -29.49 -16.41 35.09
C MET A 161 -30.48 -16.90 34.02
N VAL A 162 -30.71 -16.10 32.96
CA VAL A 162 -31.61 -16.50 31.86
C VAL A 162 -31.00 -17.65 31.06
N CYS A 163 -31.75 -18.72 30.82
CA CYS A 163 -31.30 -19.86 30.04
C CYS A 163 -32.14 -20.00 28.77
N MET A 164 -31.49 -19.96 27.60
CA MET A 164 -32.13 -20.12 26.30
C MET A 164 -31.79 -21.51 25.74
N ASN A 165 -32.80 -22.38 25.63
CA ASN A 165 -32.65 -23.72 25.05
C ASN A 165 -32.98 -23.71 23.54
N ALA A 166 -32.64 -24.78 22.82
CA ALA A 166 -32.89 -24.88 21.38
C ALA A 166 -34.39 -24.98 20.99
N SER A 167 -35.28 -25.20 21.96
CA SER A 167 -36.74 -25.30 21.79
C SER A 167 -37.49 -24.02 22.15
N VAL A 168 -36.78 -22.91 22.32
CA VAL A 168 -37.34 -21.62 22.72
C VAL A 168 -38.04 -20.93 21.54
N GLY A 169 -39.14 -20.20 21.80
CA GLY A 169 -39.93 -19.52 20.78
C GLY A 169 -39.17 -18.34 20.13
N GLU A 170 -39.55 -17.98 18.90
CA GLU A 170 -38.91 -16.85 18.18
C GLU A 170 -39.03 -15.51 18.90
N GLU A 171 -40.10 -15.31 19.68
CA GLU A 171 -40.33 -14.10 20.48
C GLU A 171 -39.25 -13.90 21.56
N ASP A 172 -38.94 -14.95 22.34
CA ASP A 172 -37.88 -14.91 23.35
C ASP A 172 -36.48 -14.66 22.73
N ILE A 173 -36.24 -15.16 21.51
CA ILE A 173 -34.99 -14.91 20.76
C ILE A 173 -34.90 -13.42 20.42
N SER A 174 -35.98 -12.85 19.87
CA SER A 174 -36.09 -11.44 19.53
C SER A 174 -35.93 -10.55 20.78
N ASP A 175 -36.52 -10.95 21.90
CA ASP A 175 -36.43 -10.22 23.17
C ASP A 175 -34.99 -10.21 23.70
N MET A 176 -34.30 -11.35 23.67
CA MET A 176 -32.90 -11.40 24.09
C MET A 176 -31.98 -10.58 23.17
N VAL A 177 -32.23 -10.59 21.86
CA VAL A 177 -31.52 -9.73 20.89
C VAL A 177 -31.78 -8.26 21.20
N SER A 178 -33.03 -7.87 21.46
CA SER A 178 -33.43 -6.52 21.86
C SER A 178 -32.75 -6.09 23.15
N VAL A 179 -32.64 -6.98 24.14
CA VAL A 179 -31.91 -6.73 25.39
C VAL A 179 -30.44 -6.42 25.13
N ILE A 180 -29.74 -7.24 24.34
CA ILE A 180 -28.32 -7.02 24.01
C ILE A 180 -28.13 -5.67 23.33
N HIS A 181 -28.95 -5.33 22.33
CA HIS A 181 -28.86 -4.05 21.62
C HIS A 181 -29.29 -2.84 22.45
N SER A 182 -30.22 -3.02 23.39
CA SER A 182 -30.59 -1.97 24.34
C SER A 182 -29.46 -1.69 25.32
N VAL A 183 -28.76 -2.73 25.81
CA VAL A 183 -27.56 -2.59 26.65
C VAL A 183 -26.41 -1.97 25.84
N LEU A 184 -26.24 -2.33 24.57
CA LEU A 184 -25.29 -1.66 23.66
C LEU A 184 -25.58 -0.16 23.55
N GLY A 185 -26.86 0.20 23.38
CA GLY A 185 -27.29 1.61 23.35
C GLY A 185 -27.10 2.36 24.68
N ILE A 186 -27.10 1.66 25.81
CA ILE A 186 -26.67 2.23 27.11
C ILE A 186 -25.16 2.40 27.14
N CYS A 187 -24.41 1.41 26.64
CA CYS A 187 -22.95 1.40 26.57
C CYS A 187 -22.40 2.65 25.86
N SER A 188 -22.98 3.02 24.71
CA SER A 188 -22.60 4.24 23.97
C SER A 188 -22.89 5.54 24.72
N VAL A 189 -23.87 5.56 25.63
CA VAL A 189 -24.16 6.74 26.45
C VAL A 189 -23.08 6.90 27.52
N ILE A 190 -22.71 5.80 28.19
CA ILE A 190 -21.81 5.81 29.36
C ILE A 190 -20.31 5.86 29.01
N SER A 191 -19.96 5.80 27.72
CA SER A 191 -18.58 5.65 27.22
C SER A 191 -17.57 6.62 27.85
N ASP A 192 -17.99 7.87 28.04
CA ASP A 192 -17.18 8.98 28.55
C ASP A 192 -17.51 9.37 30.00
N MET A 193 -18.47 8.67 30.63
CA MET A 193 -18.90 8.96 32.00
C MET A 193 -18.01 8.25 33.03
N ASP A 194 -17.87 6.93 32.91
CA ASP A 194 -17.05 6.11 33.82
C ASP A 194 -16.46 4.89 33.09
N GLN A 195 -15.13 4.79 33.09
CA GLN A 195 -14.39 3.77 32.34
C GLN A 195 -14.62 2.34 32.87
N ALA A 196 -14.74 2.18 34.18
CA ALA A 196 -14.91 0.86 34.80
C ALA A 196 -16.32 0.33 34.53
N PHE A 197 -17.32 1.21 34.63
CA PHE A 197 -18.69 0.91 34.28
C PHE A 197 -18.84 0.58 32.79
N HIS A 198 -18.20 1.37 31.92
CA HIS A 198 -18.18 1.13 30.49
C HIS A 198 -17.60 -0.26 30.15
N ALA A 199 -16.42 -0.59 30.68
CA ALA A 199 -15.79 -1.89 30.46
C ALA A 199 -16.64 -3.07 30.99
N ASN A 200 -17.28 -2.91 32.15
CA ASN A 200 -18.15 -3.94 32.72
C ASN A 200 -19.42 -4.18 31.86
N THR A 201 -19.98 -3.12 31.30
CA THR A 201 -21.15 -3.22 30.40
C THR A 201 -20.78 -3.94 29.12
N TRP A 202 -19.63 -3.61 28.51
CA TRP A 202 -19.08 -4.36 27.37
C TRP A 202 -18.81 -5.82 27.69
N LYS A 203 -18.19 -6.11 28.84
CA LYS A 203 -17.92 -7.49 29.29
C LYS A 203 -19.20 -8.31 29.33
N PHE A 204 -20.30 -7.71 29.76
CA PHE A 204 -21.61 -8.35 29.78
C PHE A 204 -22.20 -8.55 28.37
N ILE A 205 -22.16 -7.55 27.49
CA ILE A 205 -22.61 -7.66 26.10
C ILE A 205 -21.93 -8.85 25.41
N ILE A 206 -20.60 -8.93 25.52
CA ILE A 206 -19.82 -10.03 24.93
C ILE A 206 -20.18 -11.37 25.58
N LYS A 207 -20.24 -11.43 26.93
CA LYS A 207 -20.61 -12.65 27.66
C LYS A 207 -21.99 -13.17 27.25
N GLN A 208 -22.99 -12.31 27.16
CA GLN A 208 -24.36 -12.69 26.80
C GLN A 208 -24.47 -13.13 25.35
N SER A 209 -23.76 -12.43 24.45
CA SER A 209 -23.69 -12.82 23.03
C SER A 209 -23.16 -14.24 22.87
N LEU A 210 -22.10 -14.58 23.63
CA LEU A 210 -21.47 -15.90 23.59
C LEU A 210 -22.28 -16.98 24.30
N LYS A 211 -22.84 -16.67 25.48
CA LYS A 211 -23.66 -17.60 26.27
C LYS A 211 -24.84 -18.15 25.45
N HIS A 212 -25.44 -17.32 24.62
CA HIS A 212 -26.61 -17.66 23.81
C HIS A 212 -26.32 -17.80 22.31
N GLN A 213 -25.04 -17.89 21.92
CA GLN A 213 -24.56 -17.88 20.52
C GLN A 213 -25.32 -18.84 19.61
N SER A 214 -25.60 -20.08 20.05
CA SER A 214 -26.26 -21.10 19.22
C SER A 214 -27.64 -20.67 18.71
N VAL A 215 -28.34 -19.82 19.48
CA VAL A 215 -29.72 -19.40 19.23
C VAL A 215 -29.79 -18.02 18.56
N ILE A 216 -29.00 -17.04 19.04
CA ILE A 216 -29.15 -15.63 18.61
C ILE A 216 -28.27 -15.22 17.41
N LYS A 217 -27.27 -16.03 17.03
CA LYS A 217 -26.23 -15.68 16.03
C LYS A 217 -26.75 -15.20 14.66
N SER A 218 -27.95 -15.58 14.23
CA SER A 218 -28.49 -15.16 12.93
C SER A 218 -29.28 -13.85 12.99
N GLN A 219 -29.82 -13.50 14.17
CA GLN A 219 -30.66 -12.32 14.36
C GLN A 219 -29.90 -11.14 14.99
N LEU A 220 -28.75 -11.41 15.62
CA LEU A 220 -27.93 -10.38 16.21
C LEU A 220 -27.36 -9.44 15.14
N LYS A 221 -27.56 -8.14 15.29
CA LYS A 221 -26.94 -7.12 14.42
C LYS A 221 -25.44 -7.00 14.70
N HIS A 222 -24.65 -7.93 14.18
CA HIS A 222 -23.20 -7.99 14.41
C HIS A 222 -22.46 -6.73 13.95
N LYS A 223 -22.95 -6.09 12.88
CA LYS A 223 -22.39 -4.82 12.39
C LYS A 223 -22.42 -3.73 13.45
N ASP A 224 -23.53 -3.56 14.16
CA ASP A 224 -23.69 -2.52 15.19
C ASP A 224 -22.74 -2.76 16.36
N ILE A 225 -22.59 -4.01 16.80
CA ILE A 225 -21.68 -4.40 17.89
C ILE A 225 -20.22 -4.16 17.49
N ILE A 226 -19.81 -4.58 16.29
CA ILE A 226 -18.45 -4.37 15.81
C ILE A 226 -18.17 -2.88 15.62
N ALA A 227 -19.10 -2.12 15.03
CA ALA A 227 -18.92 -0.69 14.81
C ALA A 227 -18.73 0.06 16.14
N ALA A 228 -19.60 -0.17 17.12
CA ALA A 228 -19.49 0.44 18.45
C ALA A 228 -18.15 0.08 19.13
N LEU A 229 -17.74 -1.19 19.06
CA LEU A 229 -16.47 -1.62 19.65
C LEU A 229 -15.26 -0.99 18.94
N CYS A 230 -15.30 -0.84 17.61
CA CYS A 230 -14.26 -0.16 16.85
C CYS A 230 -14.20 1.34 17.18
N GLU A 231 -15.34 2.01 17.33
CA GLU A 231 -15.42 3.41 17.75
C GLU A 231 -14.79 3.60 19.15
N ASP A 232 -15.11 2.73 20.10
CA ASP A 232 -14.54 2.77 21.45
C ASP A 232 -13.02 2.50 21.47
N ILE A 233 -12.54 1.60 20.60
CA ILE A 233 -11.11 1.36 20.42
C ILE A 233 -10.42 2.62 19.89
N LEU A 234 -10.96 3.24 18.84
CA LEU A 234 -10.39 4.46 18.24
C LEU A 234 -10.41 5.63 19.21
N PHE A 235 -11.49 5.80 19.95
CA PHE A 235 -11.61 6.84 20.96
C PHE A 235 -10.57 6.67 22.07
N ALA A 236 -10.45 5.45 22.62
CA ALA A 236 -9.46 5.14 23.65
C ALA A 236 -8.02 5.29 23.10
N PHE A 237 -7.78 4.88 21.86
CA PHE A 237 -6.50 5.03 21.17
C PHE A 237 -6.10 6.51 21.00
N HIS A 238 -6.97 7.35 20.45
CA HIS A 238 -6.69 8.79 20.31
C HIS A 238 -6.49 9.47 21.66
N SER A 239 -7.23 9.07 22.69
CA SER A 239 -7.00 9.55 24.06
C SER A 239 -5.61 9.16 24.58
N CYS A 240 -5.12 7.95 24.31
CA CYS A 240 -3.75 7.55 24.65
C CYS A 240 -2.70 8.40 23.92
N LEU A 241 -2.89 8.65 22.61
CA LEU A 241 -1.97 9.48 21.82
C LEU A 241 -1.92 10.91 22.35
N GLN A 242 -3.08 11.54 22.59
CA GLN A 242 -3.16 12.89 23.12
C GLN A 242 -2.47 13.03 24.48
N LEU A 243 -2.66 12.07 25.39
CA LEU A 243 -1.98 12.06 26.69
C LEU A 243 -0.47 11.91 26.53
N ALA A 244 0.00 11.05 25.60
CA ALA A 244 1.42 10.86 25.34
C ALA A 244 2.09 12.09 24.69
N GLU A 245 1.37 12.80 23.81
CA GLU A 245 1.83 14.08 23.24
C GLU A 245 2.02 15.14 24.32
N GLN A 246 1.05 15.30 25.23
CA GLN A 246 1.10 16.28 26.32
C GLN A 246 2.30 16.03 27.25
N MET A 247 2.64 14.77 27.50
CA MET A 247 3.83 14.40 28.29
C MET A 247 5.14 14.84 27.65
N THR A 248 5.17 15.07 26.34
CA THR A 248 6.36 15.59 25.64
C THR A 248 6.58 17.09 25.91
N GLN A 249 5.52 17.81 26.28
CA GLN A 249 5.52 19.27 26.45
C GLN A 249 5.65 19.71 27.93
N SER A 250 5.35 18.83 28.89
CA SER A 250 5.37 19.15 30.32
C SER A 250 6.51 18.41 31.05
N GLU A 251 7.62 19.09 31.34
CA GLU A 251 8.73 18.52 32.13
C GLU A 251 8.41 18.36 33.65
N THR A 252 7.20 18.69 34.12
CA THR A 252 6.96 18.92 35.57
C THR A 252 5.70 18.27 36.18
N GLN A 253 4.98 17.36 35.49
CA GLN A 253 3.74 16.75 36.01
C GLN A 253 3.61 15.23 35.79
N GLU A 254 4.74 14.51 35.74
CA GLU A 254 4.84 13.11 35.32
C GLU A 254 3.99 12.07 36.12
N SER A 255 3.48 12.35 37.33
CA SER A 255 2.90 11.28 38.17
C SER A 255 1.40 11.00 37.98
N ALA A 256 0.60 12.01 37.66
CA ALA A 256 -0.86 11.86 37.50
C ALA A 256 -1.24 11.45 36.08
N ASP A 257 -0.63 12.11 35.09
CA ASP A 257 -0.90 11.87 33.67
C ASP A 257 -0.41 10.49 33.24
N ASN A 258 0.73 10.02 33.76
CA ASN A 258 1.17 8.64 33.54
C ASN A 258 0.16 7.63 34.08
N LYS A 259 -0.41 7.84 35.27
CA LYS A 259 -1.43 6.92 35.82
C LYS A 259 -2.69 6.90 34.95
N LEU A 260 -3.11 8.05 34.41
CA LEU A 260 -4.24 8.14 33.50
C LEU A 260 -3.95 7.44 32.16
N PHE A 261 -2.75 7.64 31.60
CA PHE A 261 -2.29 6.95 30.40
C PHE A 261 -2.32 5.44 30.55
N HIS A 262 -1.72 4.88 31.61
CA HIS A 262 -1.72 3.43 31.84
C HIS A 262 -3.13 2.86 32.05
N LYS A 263 -4.06 3.64 32.65
CA LYS A 263 -5.47 3.25 32.73
C LYS A 263 -6.12 3.19 31.35
N ARG A 264 -5.87 4.18 30.48
CA ARG A 264 -6.36 4.20 29.10
C ARG A 264 -5.78 3.05 28.26
N VAL A 265 -4.48 2.77 28.36
CA VAL A 265 -3.83 1.63 27.69
C VAL A 265 -4.45 0.29 28.10
N LYS A 266 -4.74 0.11 29.40
CA LYS A 266 -5.45 -1.10 29.88
C LYS A 266 -6.84 -1.24 29.29
N LEU A 267 -7.55 -0.12 29.13
CA LEU A 267 -8.87 -0.09 28.51
C LEU A 267 -8.79 -0.45 27.01
N CYS A 268 -7.83 0.12 26.27
CA CYS A 268 -7.57 -0.27 24.88
C CYS A 268 -7.34 -1.78 24.76
N ARG A 269 -6.47 -2.35 25.62
CA ARG A 269 -6.19 -3.79 25.63
C ARG A 269 -7.46 -4.62 25.86
N PHE A 270 -8.34 -4.19 26.77
CA PHE A 270 -9.62 -4.86 27.01
C PHE A 270 -10.50 -4.85 25.75
N PHE A 271 -10.67 -3.71 25.09
CA PHE A 271 -11.51 -3.61 23.90
C PHE A 271 -10.96 -4.41 22.72
N VAL A 272 -9.67 -4.32 22.44
CA VAL A 272 -9.08 -5.09 21.32
C VAL A 272 -9.13 -6.60 21.58
N ASN A 273 -8.92 -7.04 22.82
CA ASN A 273 -9.10 -8.46 23.18
C ASN A 273 -10.56 -8.91 23.04
N SER A 274 -11.51 -8.04 23.42
CA SER A 274 -12.94 -8.30 23.25
C SER A 274 -13.31 -8.41 21.76
N LEU A 275 -12.73 -7.55 20.92
CA LEU A 275 -12.91 -7.57 19.48
C LEU A 275 -12.40 -8.90 18.91
N LEU A 276 -11.16 -9.28 19.22
CA LEU A 276 -10.56 -10.53 18.78
C LEU A 276 -11.38 -11.76 19.17
N HIS A 277 -11.89 -11.77 20.41
CA HIS A 277 -12.69 -12.89 20.87
C HIS A 277 -14.01 -12.96 20.11
N TYR A 278 -14.69 -11.82 19.95
CA TYR A 278 -15.96 -11.75 19.25
C TYR A 278 -15.82 -12.08 17.77
N THR A 279 -14.78 -11.59 17.10
CA THR A 279 -14.54 -11.87 15.67
C THR A 279 -14.29 -13.35 15.43
N LYS A 280 -13.56 -14.02 16.33
CA LYS A 280 -13.30 -15.45 16.25
C LYS A 280 -14.59 -16.28 16.34
N GLU A 281 -15.48 -15.95 17.28
CA GLU A 281 -16.68 -16.74 17.55
C GLU A 281 -17.83 -16.48 16.55
N PHE A 282 -17.86 -15.28 15.94
CA PHE A 282 -18.93 -14.88 15.02
C PHE A 282 -18.49 -14.69 13.57
N LEU A 283 -17.27 -15.10 13.19
CA LEU A 283 -16.66 -14.86 11.88
C LEU A 283 -17.61 -15.01 10.67
N PRO A 284 -18.45 -16.07 10.55
CA PRO A 284 -19.34 -16.25 9.40
C PRO A 284 -20.36 -15.12 9.19
N PHE A 285 -20.65 -14.33 10.23
CA PHE A 285 -21.67 -13.26 10.22
C PHE A 285 -21.07 -11.86 10.05
N LEU A 286 -19.76 -11.74 9.80
CA LEU A 286 -19.03 -10.47 9.82
C LEU A 286 -18.77 -9.87 8.43
N SER A 287 -19.43 -10.37 7.39
CA SER A 287 -19.24 -9.88 6.01
C SER A 287 -19.43 -8.35 5.92
N ASP A 288 -20.49 -7.82 6.53
CA ASP A 288 -20.80 -6.39 6.51
C ASP A 288 -19.91 -5.53 7.42
N SER A 289 -19.11 -6.16 8.26
CA SER A 289 -18.20 -5.52 9.23
C SER A 289 -16.76 -5.44 8.73
N CYS A 290 -16.42 -6.13 7.63
CA CYS A 290 -15.06 -6.16 7.10
C CYS A 290 -14.51 -4.77 6.77
N CYS A 291 -15.33 -3.87 6.20
CA CYS A 291 -14.93 -2.50 5.91
C CYS A 291 -14.52 -1.74 7.19
N THR A 292 -15.30 -1.86 8.26
CA THR A 292 -15.02 -1.19 9.54
C THR A 292 -13.75 -1.74 10.19
N LEU A 293 -13.55 -3.06 10.16
CA LEU A 293 -12.35 -3.70 10.69
C LEU A 293 -11.09 -3.33 9.90
N HIS A 294 -11.21 -3.25 8.57
CA HIS A 294 -10.15 -2.79 7.69
C HIS A 294 -9.78 -1.34 7.98
N GLN A 295 -10.77 -0.44 8.09
CA GLN A 295 -10.55 0.96 8.45
C GLN A 295 -9.90 1.12 9.82
N LEU A 296 -10.35 0.37 10.83
CA LEU A 296 -9.74 0.36 12.17
C LEU A 296 -8.24 0.04 12.10
N TYR A 297 -7.88 -1.01 11.35
CA TYR A 297 -6.48 -1.39 11.16
C TYR A 297 -5.66 -0.25 10.55
N LEU A 298 -6.16 0.34 9.45
CA LEU A 298 -5.44 1.39 8.73
C LEU A 298 -5.27 2.66 9.59
N GLN A 299 -6.33 3.08 10.29
CA GLN A 299 -6.31 4.28 11.14
C GLN A 299 -5.37 4.17 12.34
N ILE A 300 -5.26 2.99 12.93
CA ILE A 300 -4.31 2.77 14.04
C ILE A 300 -2.87 2.82 13.50
N HIS A 301 -2.61 2.11 12.40
CA HIS A 301 -1.27 2.05 11.82
C HIS A 301 -0.82 3.38 11.20
N SER A 302 -1.73 4.25 10.76
CA SER A 302 -1.38 5.56 10.17
C SER A 302 -0.75 6.53 11.17
N LYS A 303 -0.98 6.33 12.48
CA LYS A 303 -0.46 7.19 13.55
C LYS A 303 0.91 6.75 14.08
N PHE A 304 1.50 5.70 13.52
CA PHE A 304 2.82 5.19 13.91
C PHE A 304 3.88 5.36 12.81
N PRO A 305 5.15 5.53 13.18
CA PRO A 305 6.25 5.47 12.22
C PRO A 305 6.23 4.15 11.43
N PRO A 306 6.56 4.17 10.13
CA PRO A 306 7.15 5.27 9.37
C PRO A 306 6.14 6.18 8.65
N SER A 307 4.86 6.21 9.05
CA SER A 307 3.86 7.09 8.44
C SER A 307 4.26 8.56 8.52
N LEU A 308 4.03 9.31 7.44
CA LEU A 308 4.20 10.78 7.41
C LEU A 308 3.20 11.50 8.35
N TYR A 309 2.15 10.80 8.76
CA TYR A 309 1.09 11.28 9.64
C TYR A 309 1.22 10.72 11.06
N ALA A 310 2.38 10.09 11.35
CA ALA A 310 2.68 9.59 12.68
C ALA A 310 2.73 10.74 13.69
N THR A 311 2.19 10.48 14.87
CA THR A 311 2.25 11.42 15.98
C THR A 311 3.64 11.39 16.62
N MET A 312 4.21 12.56 16.92
CA MET A 312 5.44 12.66 17.70
C MET A 312 5.15 12.42 19.18
N ILE A 313 5.47 11.22 19.67
CA ILE A 313 5.35 10.83 21.09
C ILE A 313 6.66 10.23 21.61
N PRO A 314 6.88 10.16 22.94
CA PRO A 314 8.10 9.58 23.47
C PRO A 314 8.14 8.06 23.24
N LYS A 315 9.32 7.53 22.90
CA LYS A 315 9.52 6.13 22.48
C LYS A 315 9.04 5.08 23.48
N ALA A 316 9.00 5.40 24.78
CA ALA A 316 8.54 4.46 25.80
C ALA A 316 7.02 4.22 25.69
N GLN A 317 6.24 5.30 25.62
CA GLN A 317 4.80 5.29 25.42
C GLN A 317 4.44 4.71 24.05
N GLU A 318 5.18 5.08 23.00
CA GLU A 318 5.02 4.50 21.66
C GLU A 318 5.08 2.97 21.69
N LYS A 319 6.13 2.41 22.30
CA LYS A 319 6.28 0.95 22.46
C LYS A 319 5.15 0.33 23.26
N GLU A 320 4.66 1.00 24.30
CA GLU A 320 3.56 0.47 25.10
C GLU A 320 2.24 0.43 24.31
N ILE A 321 1.91 1.49 23.57
CA ILE A 321 0.71 1.52 22.73
C ILE A 321 0.84 0.50 21.60
N LEU A 322 1.98 0.47 20.91
CA LEU A 322 2.28 -0.53 19.88
C LEU A 322 2.15 -1.96 20.42
N SER A 323 2.59 -2.23 21.65
CA SER A 323 2.45 -3.57 22.25
C SER A 323 1.00 -4.01 22.42
N VAL A 324 0.06 -3.08 22.58
CA VAL A 324 -1.37 -3.40 22.65
C VAL A 324 -1.91 -3.72 21.27
N PHE A 325 -1.61 -2.88 20.28
CA PHE A 325 -2.21 -2.99 18.95
C PHE A 325 -1.48 -3.97 18.03
N LEU A 326 -0.15 -3.99 18.00
CA LEU A 326 0.62 -4.94 17.17
C LEU A 326 0.39 -6.40 17.59
N VAL A 327 0.38 -6.66 18.91
CA VAL A 327 0.17 -8.03 19.42
C VAL A 327 -1.26 -8.49 19.18
N ALA A 328 -2.22 -7.57 19.17
CA ALA A 328 -3.63 -7.92 19.11
C ALA A 328 -4.22 -7.85 17.69
N LEU A 329 -3.80 -6.93 16.82
CA LEU A 329 -4.30 -6.83 15.45
C LEU A 329 -3.66 -7.87 14.50
N ASP A 330 -2.45 -8.36 14.78
CA ASP A 330 -1.81 -9.37 13.93
C ASP A 330 -2.53 -10.75 13.93
N PRO A 331 -3.00 -11.27 15.09
CA PRO A 331 -3.89 -12.42 15.13
C PRO A 331 -5.21 -12.21 14.38
N LEU A 332 -5.73 -10.97 14.35
CA LEU A 332 -6.94 -10.63 13.61
C LEU A 332 -6.73 -10.93 12.13
N ILE A 333 -5.68 -10.40 11.51
CA ILE A 333 -5.35 -10.66 10.10
C ILE A 333 -5.28 -12.16 9.83
N SER A 334 -4.62 -12.91 10.73
CA SER A 334 -4.47 -14.35 10.62
C SER A 334 -5.82 -15.10 10.66
N GLN A 335 -6.79 -14.65 11.44
CA GLN A 335 -8.16 -15.22 11.48
C GLN A 335 -8.93 -14.95 10.19
N PHE A 336 -8.71 -13.79 9.56
CA PHE A 336 -9.47 -13.35 8.39
C PHE A 336 -8.87 -13.80 7.03
N LEU A 337 -7.68 -14.41 7.00
CA LEU A 337 -7.03 -14.83 5.75
C LEU A 337 -7.90 -15.75 4.89
N SER A 338 -8.68 -16.65 5.50
CA SER A 338 -9.57 -17.56 4.78
C SER A 338 -10.98 -17.00 4.53
N PHE A 339 -11.28 -15.78 4.97
CA PHE A 339 -12.60 -15.18 4.91
C PHE A 339 -12.79 -14.30 3.67
N SER A 340 -13.50 -14.80 2.65
CA SER A 340 -13.69 -14.12 1.34
C SER A 340 -14.13 -12.65 1.44
N PRO A 341 -15.14 -12.28 2.26
CA PRO A 341 -15.58 -10.88 2.35
C PRO A 341 -14.47 -9.92 2.81
N PHE A 342 -13.54 -10.39 3.64
CA PHE A 342 -12.39 -9.58 4.04
C PHE A 342 -11.40 -9.41 2.90
N VAL A 343 -11.15 -10.47 2.12
CA VAL A 343 -10.28 -10.39 0.93
C VAL A 343 -10.87 -9.43 -0.11
N GLU A 344 -12.18 -9.48 -0.35
CA GLU A 344 -12.89 -8.55 -1.24
C GLU A 344 -12.80 -7.10 -0.76
N THR A 345 -12.85 -6.89 0.56
CA THR A 345 -12.70 -5.56 1.17
C THR A 345 -11.28 -5.02 0.98
N VAL A 346 -10.26 -5.84 1.25
CA VAL A 346 -8.84 -5.42 1.22
C VAL A 346 -8.31 -5.25 -0.21
N LEU A 347 -8.79 -6.06 -1.17
CA LEU A 347 -8.32 -6.05 -2.56
C LEU A 347 -9.27 -5.33 -3.53
N GLY A 348 -10.22 -4.53 -3.04
CA GLY A 348 -11.17 -3.81 -3.89
C GLY A 348 -10.48 -2.84 -4.88
N ASP A 349 -10.96 -2.78 -6.13
CA ASP A 349 -10.33 -2.00 -7.22
C ASP A 349 -10.27 -0.48 -6.97
N LYS A 350 -11.15 0.07 -6.11
CA LYS A 350 -11.24 1.50 -5.78
C LYS A 350 -11.52 1.70 -4.30
N LEU A 351 -10.48 1.62 -3.48
CA LEU A 351 -10.60 1.84 -2.04
C LEU A 351 -10.75 3.32 -1.67
N ASP A 352 -10.50 4.26 -2.60
CA ASP A 352 -10.55 5.72 -2.41
C ASP A 352 -9.95 6.18 -1.05
N LEU A 353 -8.82 5.57 -0.69
CA LEU A 353 -8.12 5.83 0.58
C LEU A 353 -7.55 7.24 0.59
N SER A 354 -7.69 7.93 1.73
CA SER A 354 -6.98 9.19 1.97
C SER A 354 -5.47 8.97 1.98
N SER A 355 -4.71 10.04 1.74
CA SER A 355 -3.24 10.01 1.69
C SER A 355 -2.58 9.41 2.94
N GLU A 356 -3.24 9.55 4.09
CA GLU A 356 -2.80 9.01 5.37
C GLU A 356 -2.91 7.47 5.46
N LEU A 357 -3.84 6.86 4.75
CA LEU A 357 -4.14 5.43 4.87
C LEU A 357 -3.42 4.57 3.80
N GLN A 358 -2.73 5.20 2.85
CA GLN A 358 -2.06 4.53 1.73
C GLN A 358 -0.87 3.66 2.17
N LEU A 359 -0.02 4.17 3.06
CA LEU A 359 1.10 3.39 3.61
C LEU A 359 0.61 2.23 4.51
N PRO A 360 -0.30 2.44 5.48
CA PRO A 360 -0.90 1.35 6.23
C PRO A 360 -1.49 0.25 5.35
N GLN A 361 -2.10 0.61 4.21
CA GLN A 361 -2.62 -0.37 3.26
C GLN A 361 -1.49 -1.18 2.62
N CYS A 362 -0.40 -0.54 2.21
CA CYS A 362 0.77 -1.22 1.67
C CYS A 362 1.36 -2.22 2.70
N LEU A 363 1.51 -1.78 3.95
CA LEU A 363 2.03 -2.63 5.04
C LEU A 363 1.09 -3.78 5.40
N LEU A 364 -0.23 -3.56 5.36
CA LEU A 364 -1.23 -4.63 5.53
C LEU A 364 -1.05 -5.71 4.46
N LEU A 365 -0.91 -5.32 3.20
CA LEU A 365 -0.74 -6.25 2.09
C LEU A 365 0.58 -7.04 2.22
N VAL A 366 1.66 -6.39 2.67
CA VAL A 366 2.93 -7.08 2.97
C VAL A 366 2.76 -8.07 4.13
N ASN A 367 2.05 -7.69 5.20
CA ASN A 367 1.79 -8.61 6.32
C ASN A 367 0.97 -9.83 5.89
N VAL A 368 -0.07 -9.63 5.07
CA VAL A 368 -0.83 -10.73 4.47
C VAL A 368 0.09 -11.62 3.62
N MET A 369 0.92 -11.01 2.77
CA MET A 369 1.87 -11.72 1.91
C MET A 369 2.84 -12.60 2.71
N ASP A 370 3.33 -12.14 3.87
CA ASP A 370 4.21 -12.92 4.74
C ASP A 370 3.53 -14.12 5.40
N LYS A 371 2.23 -14.03 5.67
CA LYS A 371 1.47 -15.09 6.32
C LYS A 371 0.98 -16.15 5.33
N LEU A 372 0.72 -15.78 4.08
CA LEU A 372 0.13 -16.67 3.07
C LEU A 372 0.90 -17.96 2.77
N PRO A 373 2.25 -18.00 2.72
CA PRO A 373 2.99 -19.23 2.47
C PRO A 373 2.72 -20.33 3.51
N SER A 374 2.31 -19.96 4.72
CA SER A 374 1.92 -20.91 5.78
C SER A 374 0.48 -21.43 5.67
N GLN A 375 -0.31 -20.89 4.75
CA GLN A 375 -1.73 -21.21 4.60
C GLN A 375 -1.97 -22.30 3.54
N PRO A 376 -3.11 -23.01 3.62
CA PRO A 376 -3.54 -23.97 2.60
C PRO A 376 -3.65 -23.36 1.20
N GLU A 377 -3.48 -24.20 0.16
CA GLU A 377 -3.46 -23.75 -1.24
C GLU A 377 -4.72 -22.98 -1.64
N ASN A 378 -5.91 -23.41 -1.21
CA ASN A 378 -7.17 -22.72 -1.51
C ASN A 378 -7.21 -21.29 -0.97
N VAL A 379 -6.56 -21.03 0.18
CA VAL A 379 -6.43 -19.68 0.74
C VAL A 379 -5.45 -18.86 -0.09
N GLN A 380 -4.33 -19.44 -0.53
CA GLN A 380 -3.39 -18.74 -1.43
C GLN A 380 -4.07 -18.35 -2.76
N HIS A 381 -4.81 -19.27 -3.39
CA HIS A 381 -5.59 -18.98 -4.60
C HIS A 381 -6.62 -17.87 -4.37
N LEU A 382 -7.26 -17.82 -3.19
CA LEU A 382 -8.23 -16.78 -2.85
C LEU A 382 -7.63 -15.37 -2.90
N TRP A 383 -6.35 -15.19 -2.54
CA TRP A 383 -5.67 -13.89 -2.56
C TRP A 383 -4.95 -13.60 -3.88
N CYS A 384 -4.39 -14.63 -4.54
CA CYS A 384 -3.59 -14.45 -5.73
C CYS A 384 -4.41 -14.38 -7.02
N LYS A 385 -5.61 -14.99 -7.06
CA LYS A 385 -6.44 -14.98 -8.26
C LYS A 385 -7.32 -13.74 -8.36
N ARG A 386 -7.25 -13.11 -9.52
CA ARG A 386 -8.20 -12.06 -9.91
C ARG A 386 -9.59 -12.68 -10.09
N SER A 387 -10.62 -12.15 -9.43
CA SER A 387 -12.00 -12.57 -9.68
C SER A 387 -12.65 -11.64 -10.69
N GLN A 388 -12.69 -12.07 -11.96
CA GLN A 388 -13.41 -11.36 -13.03
C GLN A 388 -14.84 -11.89 -13.25
N PHE A 389 -15.21 -13.00 -12.60
CA PHE A 389 -16.48 -13.71 -12.82
C PHE A 389 -17.19 -14.00 -11.49
N SER A 390 -18.15 -13.15 -11.12
CA SER A 390 -19.41 -13.47 -10.42
C SER A 390 -20.13 -12.17 -10.07
N GLU A 391 -21.34 -12.24 -9.52
CA GLU A 391 -22.16 -11.13 -9.01
C GLU A 391 -21.45 -10.22 -7.97
N HIS A 392 -20.22 -10.56 -7.57
CA HIS A 392 -19.37 -9.83 -6.62
C HIS A 392 -18.52 -8.73 -7.28
N LYS A 393 -18.21 -7.68 -6.51
CA LYS A 393 -17.41 -6.51 -6.94
C LYS A 393 -16.07 -6.95 -7.53
N SER A 394 -15.63 -6.28 -8.61
CA SER A 394 -14.30 -6.47 -9.20
C SER A 394 -13.19 -6.22 -8.17
N ARG A 395 -12.23 -7.13 -8.07
CA ARG A 395 -11.08 -7.05 -7.14
C ARG A 395 -9.77 -7.37 -7.86
N MET A 396 -8.69 -6.78 -7.36
CA MET A 396 -7.31 -7.05 -7.77
C MET A 396 -6.80 -8.37 -7.18
N SER A 397 -5.71 -8.91 -7.74
CA SER A 397 -4.89 -9.88 -7.00
C SER A 397 -4.06 -9.19 -5.92
N LEU A 398 -3.56 -9.95 -4.95
CA LEU A 398 -2.64 -9.43 -3.92
C LEU A 398 -1.41 -8.74 -4.52
N LEU A 399 -0.78 -9.33 -5.52
CA LEU A 399 0.43 -8.76 -6.14
C LEU A 399 0.11 -7.46 -6.90
N GLU A 400 -1.00 -7.41 -7.62
CA GLU A 400 -1.48 -6.18 -8.27
C GLU A 400 -1.75 -5.09 -7.22
N ALA A 401 -2.40 -5.45 -6.11
CA ALA A 401 -2.68 -4.52 -5.02
C ALA A 401 -1.40 -4.01 -4.35
N ILE A 402 -0.37 -4.84 -4.19
CA ILE A 402 0.94 -4.41 -3.66
C ILE A 402 1.59 -3.39 -4.59
N PHE A 403 1.69 -3.68 -5.90
CA PHE A 403 2.28 -2.74 -6.85
C PHE A 403 1.51 -1.42 -6.89
N TYR A 404 0.18 -1.48 -6.87
CA TYR A 404 -0.67 -0.30 -6.83
C TYR A 404 -0.48 0.50 -5.54
N SER A 405 -0.57 -0.14 -4.37
CA SER A 405 -0.45 0.52 -3.07
C SER A 405 0.95 1.08 -2.82
N PHE A 406 1.99 0.41 -3.33
CA PHE A 406 3.37 0.86 -3.27
C PHE A 406 3.57 2.16 -4.04
N GLU A 407 2.99 2.29 -5.23
CA GLU A 407 3.02 3.53 -6.02
C GLU A 407 2.40 4.72 -5.26
N GLN A 408 1.37 4.46 -4.45
CA GLN A 408 0.70 5.49 -3.65
C GLN A 408 1.56 5.99 -2.45
N CYS A 409 2.64 5.29 -2.11
CA CYS A 409 3.52 5.62 -0.99
C CYS A 409 4.67 6.58 -1.38
N SER A 410 4.47 7.45 -2.38
CA SER A 410 5.52 8.31 -2.94
C SER A 410 6.19 9.23 -1.92
N GLY A 411 5.42 9.74 -0.94
CA GLY A 411 5.96 10.59 0.12
C GLY A 411 6.89 9.83 1.06
N GLU A 412 6.48 8.63 1.47
CA GLU A 412 7.27 7.73 2.32
C GLU A 412 8.51 7.19 1.60
N LEU A 413 8.44 6.98 0.29
CA LEU A 413 9.57 6.58 -0.55
C LEU A 413 10.60 7.71 -0.74
N SER A 414 10.16 8.96 -0.63
CA SER A 414 11.02 10.14 -0.77
C SER A 414 11.79 10.46 0.52
N LEU A 415 11.37 9.89 1.66
CA LEU A 415 12.09 9.98 2.93
C LEU A 415 12.81 8.66 3.22
N PRO A 416 13.95 8.69 3.93
CA PRO A 416 14.53 7.49 4.52
C PRO A 416 13.63 7.01 5.68
N ALA A 417 12.47 6.45 5.33
CA ALA A 417 11.58 5.73 6.23
C ALA A 417 12.28 4.46 6.68
N ASN A 418 12.63 4.40 7.95
CA ASN A 418 13.34 3.26 8.54
C ASN A 418 12.33 2.24 9.06
N LEU A 419 12.18 1.12 8.36
CA LEU A 419 11.43 -0.03 8.84
C LEU A 419 12.36 -1.01 9.54
N PRO A 420 11.91 -1.66 10.64
CA PRO A 420 12.68 -2.69 11.30
C PRO A 420 12.73 -3.94 10.42
N GLU A 421 13.89 -4.23 9.81
CA GLU A 421 14.10 -5.53 9.18
C GLU A 421 14.44 -6.55 10.27
N VAL A 422 13.70 -7.67 10.30
CA VAL A 422 13.99 -8.79 11.21
C VAL A 422 15.25 -9.48 10.71
N THR A 423 16.41 -9.02 11.17
CA THR A 423 17.64 -9.80 11.10
C THR A 423 17.50 -11.01 12.04
N SER A 424 18.03 -12.15 11.62
CA SER A 424 18.01 -13.42 12.36
C SER A 424 18.31 -13.21 13.85
N LYS A 425 17.60 -13.94 14.73
CA LYS A 425 17.68 -13.83 16.20
C LYS A 425 19.10 -13.50 16.69
N GLY A 426 19.33 -12.25 17.12
CA GLY A 426 20.55 -11.83 17.82
C GLY A 426 21.41 -10.75 17.16
N GLN A 427 21.04 -10.20 16.00
CA GLN A 427 21.66 -8.97 15.46
C GLN A 427 20.76 -7.75 15.66
N ALA A 428 21.36 -6.55 15.68
CA ALA A 428 20.62 -5.30 15.81
C ALA A 428 19.66 -5.14 14.61
N GLU A 429 18.46 -4.63 14.88
CA GLU A 429 17.49 -4.24 13.84
C GLU A 429 18.17 -3.24 12.90
N MET A 430 18.34 -3.62 11.63
CA MET A 430 18.81 -2.69 10.61
C MET A 430 17.60 -1.94 10.08
N ALA A 431 17.71 -0.61 10.09
CA ALA A 431 16.77 0.26 9.44
C ALA A 431 16.90 0.14 7.92
N VAL A 432 15.83 -0.26 7.24
CA VAL A 432 15.76 -0.34 5.78
C VAL A 432 14.71 0.60 5.22
N THR A 433 14.91 1.04 3.98
CA THR A 433 13.94 1.86 3.26
C THR A 433 12.66 1.08 2.94
N LEU A 434 11.56 1.79 2.71
CA LEU A 434 10.30 1.17 2.27
C LEU A 434 10.48 0.36 0.97
N TYR A 435 11.28 0.88 0.03
CA TYR A 435 11.60 0.16 -1.22
C TYR A 435 12.24 -1.19 -0.93
N GLN A 436 13.32 -1.20 -0.14
CA GLN A 436 14.04 -2.42 0.19
C GLN A 436 13.14 -3.40 0.96
N TYR A 437 12.38 -2.91 1.93
CA TYR A 437 11.43 -3.70 2.69
C TYR A 437 10.43 -4.43 1.77
N VAL A 438 9.69 -3.69 0.94
CA VAL A 438 8.69 -4.30 0.04
C VAL A 438 9.34 -5.26 -0.95
N CYS A 439 10.49 -4.89 -1.54
CA CYS A 439 11.19 -5.74 -2.51
C CYS A 439 11.65 -7.08 -1.91
N VAL A 440 12.24 -7.07 -0.72
CA VAL A 440 12.69 -8.30 -0.03
C VAL A 440 11.52 -9.22 0.29
N HIS A 441 10.43 -8.66 0.83
CA HIS A 441 9.24 -9.43 1.17
C HIS A 441 8.56 -9.99 -0.09
N LEU A 442 8.48 -9.22 -1.18
CA LEU A 442 7.93 -9.66 -2.46
C LEU A 442 8.75 -10.80 -3.09
N CYS A 443 10.09 -10.67 -3.09
CA CYS A 443 10.98 -11.73 -3.56
C CYS A 443 10.86 -13.01 -2.71
N THR A 444 10.76 -12.85 -1.39
CA THR A 444 10.60 -13.97 -0.46
C THR A 444 9.29 -14.72 -0.71
N PHE A 445 8.20 -13.99 -0.94
CA PHE A 445 6.91 -14.57 -1.26
C PHE A 445 6.92 -15.31 -2.61
N ILE A 446 7.53 -14.72 -3.64
CA ILE A 446 7.67 -15.36 -4.96
C ILE A 446 8.50 -16.64 -4.88
N ALA A 447 9.54 -16.69 -4.05
CA ALA A 447 10.31 -17.91 -3.83
C ALA A 447 9.48 -19.05 -3.19
N SER A 448 8.39 -18.71 -2.49
CA SER A 448 7.44 -19.67 -1.90
C SER A 448 6.16 -19.87 -2.71
N PHE A 449 6.09 -19.30 -3.91
CA PHE A 449 4.87 -19.26 -4.73
C PHE A 449 4.52 -20.63 -5.31
N HIS A 450 3.24 -20.98 -5.33
CA HIS A 450 2.81 -22.26 -5.90
C HIS A 450 2.92 -22.25 -7.44
N PRO A 451 3.44 -23.32 -8.09
CA PRO A 451 3.63 -23.38 -9.54
C PRO A 451 2.38 -23.07 -10.37
N SER A 452 1.18 -23.40 -9.86
CA SER A 452 -0.08 -23.12 -10.56
C SER A 452 -0.40 -21.63 -10.72
N LEU A 453 0.24 -20.76 -9.94
CA LEU A 453 0.01 -19.31 -9.92
C LEU A 453 1.07 -18.55 -10.74
N PHE A 454 2.11 -19.21 -11.25
CA PHE A 454 3.17 -18.56 -12.05
C PHE A 454 2.65 -17.83 -13.30
N PRO A 455 1.68 -18.36 -14.07
CA PRO A 455 1.14 -17.62 -15.23
C PRO A 455 0.53 -16.27 -14.83
N GLU A 456 -0.06 -16.19 -13.64
CA GLU A 456 -0.60 -14.95 -13.08
C GLU A 456 0.54 -14.01 -12.67
N LEU A 457 1.60 -14.53 -12.02
CA LEU A 457 2.79 -13.77 -11.67
C LEU A 457 3.43 -13.10 -12.89
N ASP A 458 3.67 -13.85 -13.97
CA ASP A 458 4.29 -13.30 -15.19
C ASP A 458 3.45 -12.17 -15.80
N THR A 459 2.12 -12.36 -15.83
CA THR A 459 1.19 -11.36 -16.34
C THR A 459 1.22 -10.09 -15.47
N ILE A 460 1.28 -10.24 -14.14
CA ILE A 460 1.28 -9.13 -13.20
C ILE A 460 2.61 -8.37 -13.27
N LEU A 461 3.75 -9.06 -13.32
CA LEU A 461 5.06 -8.45 -13.49
C LEU A 461 5.13 -7.69 -14.82
N LEU A 462 4.64 -8.28 -15.91
CA LEU A 462 4.58 -7.60 -17.21
C LEU A 462 3.71 -6.35 -17.14
N ASN A 463 2.52 -6.43 -16.58
CA ASN A 463 1.64 -5.28 -16.41
C ASN A 463 2.29 -4.18 -15.56
N ALA A 464 3.01 -4.54 -14.50
CA ALA A 464 3.71 -3.60 -13.64
C ALA A 464 4.90 -2.94 -14.35
N VAL A 465 5.65 -3.68 -15.18
CA VAL A 465 6.74 -3.13 -16.02
C VAL A 465 6.20 -2.20 -17.12
N LEU A 466 5.03 -2.52 -17.67
CA LEU A 466 4.38 -1.70 -18.70
C LEU A 466 3.61 -0.50 -18.13
N ASN A 467 3.56 -0.34 -16.80
CA ASN A 467 2.91 0.79 -16.14
C ASN A 467 3.75 2.08 -16.29
N SER A 468 3.12 3.24 -16.13
CA SER A 468 3.78 4.55 -16.18
C SER A 468 4.47 4.96 -14.88
N GLY A 469 4.19 4.27 -13.76
CA GLY A 469 4.84 4.53 -12.47
C GLY A 469 6.30 4.06 -12.47
N MET A 470 7.25 4.99 -12.40
CA MET A 470 8.69 4.68 -12.44
C MET A 470 9.13 3.74 -11.31
N ILE A 471 8.74 4.03 -10.07
CA ILE A 471 9.20 3.26 -8.90
C ILE A 471 8.60 1.85 -8.87
N THR A 472 7.34 1.71 -9.27
CA THR A 472 6.64 0.43 -9.40
C THR A 472 7.24 -0.42 -10.52
N THR A 473 7.57 0.22 -11.65
CA THR A 473 8.27 -0.41 -12.77
C THR A 473 9.62 -0.96 -12.32
N LEU A 474 10.41 -0.16 -11.57
CA LEU A 474 11.70 -0.58 -11.06
C LEU A 474 11.57 -1.76 -10.08
N LEU A 475 10.62 -1.69 -9.14
CA LEU A 475 10.32 -2.78 -8.21
C LEU A 475 9.95 -4.07 -8.94
N ALA A 476 9.13 -3.98 -9.99
CA ALA A 476 8.76 -5.12 -10.82
C ALA A 476 9.97 -5.71 -11.56
N MET A 477 10.85 -4.87 -12.11
CA MET A 477 12.07 -5.32 -12.77
C MET A 477 13.05 -5.99 -11.80
N ASP A 478 13.23 -5.44 -10.60
CA ASP A 478 14.07 -6.03 -9.55
C ASP A 478 13.57 -7.42 -9.15
N THR A 479 12.25 -7.51 -8.95
CA THR A 479 11.55 -8.75 -8.62
C THR A 479 11.68 -9.79 -9.73
N TRP A 480 11.57 -9.36 -11.00
CA TRP A 480 11.74 -10.24 -12.15
C TRP A 480 13.19 -10.70 -12.31
N CYS A 481 14.16 -9.82 -12.06
CA CYS A 481 15.58 -10.18 -12.04
C CYS A 481 15.89 -11.18 -10.91
N PHE A 482 15.28 -11.00 -9.73
CA PHE A 482 15.34 -11.99 -8.66
C PHE A 482 14.79 -13.34 -9.13
N LEU A 483 13.60 -13.36 -9.76
CA LEU A 483 12.99 -14.58 -10.29
C LEU A 483 13.91 -15.27 -11.31
N ALA A 484 14.53 -14.50 -12.22
CA ALA A 484 15.47 -15.03 -13.20
C ALA A 484 16.75 -15.61 -12.56
N ARG A 485 17.25 -15.01 -11.48
CA ARG A 485 18.41 -15.53 -10.72
C ARG A 485 18.07 -16.75 -9.85
N TYR A 486 16.85 -16.77 -9.31
CA TYR A 486 16.38 -17.80 -8.39
C TYR A 486 15.90 -19.05 -9.14
N GLY A 487 15.28 -18.86 -10.30
CA GLY A 487 14.79 -19.92 -11.17
C GLY A 487 15.89 -20.64 -11.95
N THR A 488 15.50 -21.41 -12.95
CA THR A 488 16.45 -22.14 -13.80
C THR A 488 16.98 -21.25 -14.93
N ALA A 489 18.11 -21.65 -15.52
CA ALA A 489 18.68 -20.93 -16.67
C ALA A 489 17.71 -20.90 -17.86
N GLU A 490 16.94 -21.97 -18.06
CA GLU A 490 15.90 -22.05 -19.09
C GLU A 490 14.77 -21.05 -18.85
N LEU A 491 14.37 -20.84 -17.58
CA LEU A 491 13.35 -19.83 -17.24
C LEU A 491 13.86 -18.42 -17.54
N CYS A 492 15.11 -18.11 -17.18
CA CYS A 492 15.74 -16.83 -17.50
C CYS A 492 15.78 -16.62 -19.03
N ALA A 493 16.23 -17.61 -19.78
CA ALA A 493 16.28 -17.56 -21.24
C ALA A 493 14.87 -17.33 -21.83
N HIS A 494 13.86 -18.08 -21.35
CA HIS A 494 12.48 -17.93 -21.78
C HIS A 494 11.96 -16.49 -21.60
N HIS A 495 12.18 -15.88 -20.43
CA HIS A 495 11.81 -14.48 -20.20
C HIS A 495 12.55 -13.52 -21.13
N VAL A 496 13.87 -13.70 -21.32
CA VAL A 496 14.66 -12.90 -22.27
C VAL A 496 14.07 -12.96 -23.69
N PHE A 497 13.73 -14.16 -24.18
CA PHE A 497 13.14 -14.34 -25.51
C PHE A 497 11.79 -13.63 -25.66
N ILE A 498 10.92 -13.72 -24.64
CA ILE A 498 9.62 -13.03 -24.65
C ILE A 498 9.81 -11.52 -24.69
N ILE A 499 10.65 -10.96 -23.79
CA ILE A 499 10.87 -9.52 -23.74
C ILE A 499 11.49 -9.01 -25.06
N ALA A 500 12.44 -9.74 -25.64
CA ALA A 500 13.01 -9.41 -26.95
C ALA A 500 11.95 -9.40 -28.07
N HIS A 501 11.02 -10.36 -28.06
CA HIS A 501 9.92 -10.40 -29.03
C HIS A 501 8.94 -9.25 -28.84
N LEU A 502 8.62 -8.88 -27.59
CA LEU A 502 7.77 -7.74 -27.27
C LEU A 502 8.39 -6.42 -27.73
N ILE A 503 9.71 -6.25 -27.55
CA ILE A 503 10.46 -5.09 -28.06
C ILE A 503 10.34 -5.00 -29.58
N LYS A 504 10.57 -6.10 -30.31
CA LYS A 504 10.42 -6.13 -31.78
C LYS A 504 9.00 -5.85 -32.24
N SER A 505 8.00 -6.21 -31.44
CA SER A 505 6.58 -6.05 -31.78
C SER A 505 6.00 -4.70 -31.35
N CYS A 506 6.78 -3.87 -30.65
CA CYS A 506 6.32 -2.60 -30.10
C CYS A 506 6.18 -1.55 -31.24
N PRO A 507 5.02 -0.88 -31.38
CA PRO A 507 4.83 0.13 -32.42
C PRO A 507 5.48 1.46 -32.00
N GLY A 508 6.66 1.75 -32.55
CA GLY A 508 7.35 3.03 -32.37
C GLY A 508 7.90 3.26 -30.96
N GLU A 509 8.35 4.49 -30.71
CA GLU A 509 8.95 4.89 -29.42
C GLU A 509 7.87 5.20 -28.37
N CYS A 510 7.93 4.52 -27.23
CA CYS A 510 7.05 4.77 -26.10
C CYS A 510 7.73 4.39 -24.77
N TYR A 511 7.21 4.87 -23.64
CA TYR A 511 7.80 4.57 -22.32
C TYR A 511 7.80 3.07 -22.00
N GLN A 512 6.83 2.30 -22.50
CA GLN A 512 6.80 0.85 -22.34
C GLN A 512 7.98 0.17 -23.05
N LEU A 513 8.36 0.64 -24.24
CA LEU A 513 9.53 0.17 -24.95
C LEU A 513 10.80 0.45 -24.14
N THR A 514 10.91 1.65 -23.57
CA THR A 514 12.01 2.01 -22.66
C THR A 514 12.06 1.05 -21.47
N ASN A 515 10.93 0.78 -20.81
CA ASN A 515 10.88 -0.13 -19.67
C ASN A 515 11.30 -1.55 -20.07
N LEU A 516 10.73 -2.10 -21.14
CA LEU A 516 11.11 -3.42 -21.66
C LEU A 516 12.60 -3.49 -22.02
N SER A 517 13.15 -2.43 -22.60
CA SER A 517 14.57 -2.35 -22.95
C SER A 517 15.49 -2.43 -21.72
N ILE A 518 15.13 -1.75 -20.64
CA ILE A 518 15.88 -1.77 -19.38
C ILE A 518 15.80 -3.17 -18.76
N LEU A 519 14.62 -3.78 -18.72
CA LEU A 519 14.45 -5.14 -18.23
C LEU A 519 15.28 -6.14 -19.05
N LEU A 520 15.24 -6.06 -20.38
CA LEU A 520 16.02 -6.93 -21.26
C LEU A 520 17.52 -6.82 -20.96
N ARG A 521 18.03 -5.58 -20.85
CA ARG A 521 19.45 -5.34 -20.53
C ARG A 521 19.85 -6.05 -19.24
N ARG A 522 19.02 -5.96 -18.20
CA ARG A 522 19.29 -6.57 -16.89
C ARG A 522 19.21 -8.09 -16.93
N LEU A 523 18.21 -8.66 -17.60
CA LEU A 523 18.04 -10.11 -17.72
C LEU A 523 19.15 -10.76 -18.57
N LEU A 524 19.61 -10.09 -19.62
CA LEU A 524 20.70 -10.62 -20.47
C LEU A 524 21.99 -10.89 -19.69
N PHE A 525 22.31 -10.08 -18.66
CA PHE A 525 23.48 -10.33 -17.79
C PHE A 525 23.35 -11.60 -16.93
N LEU A 526 22.15 -12.15 -16.80
CA LEU A 526 21.88 -13.34 -15.99
C LEU A 526 21.87 -14.62 -16.82
N MET A 527 21.86 -14.49 -18.14
CA MET A 527 21.79 -15.61 -19.07
C MET A 527 23.16 -16.28 -19.22
N ASP A 528 23.19 -17.61 -19.24
CA ASP A 528 24.42 -18.37 -19.44
C ASP A 528 24.90 -18.34 -20.91
N THR A 529 26.13 -18.80 -21.14
CA THR A 529 26.77 -18.78 -22.46
C THR A 529 26.03 -19.62 -23.52
N HIS A 530 25.38 -20.72 -23.12
CA HIS A 530 24.64 -21.58 -24.05
C HIS A 530 23.40 -20.87 -24.59
N HIS A 531 22.61 -20.28 -23.70
CA HIS A 531 21.41 -19.52 -24.07
C HIS A 531 21.76 -18.18 -24.75
N GLN A 532 22.92 -17.58 -24.45
CA GLN A 532 23.46 -16.46 -25.23
C GLN A 532 23.68 -16.82 -26.70
N MET A 533 24.19 -18.02 -26.98
CA MET A 533 24.34 -18.49 -28.36
C MET A 533 23.00 -18.69 -29.06
N GLU A 534 22.04 -19.30 -28.37
CA GLU A 534 20.68 -19.45 -28.91
C GLU A 534 20.03 -18.08 -29.19
N PHE A 535 20.23 -17.11 -28.30
CA PHE A 535 19.75 -15.73 -28.48
C PHE A 535 20.32 -15.08 -29.73
N ILE A 536 21.64 -15.19 -29.96
CA ILE A 536 22.30 -14.64 -31.14
C ILE A 536 21.81 -15.33 -32.42
N GLN A 537 21.59 -16.65 -32.38
CA GLN A 537 21.07 -17.39 -33.54
C GLN A 537 19.63 -16.99 -33.88
N ARG A 538 18.78 -16.84 -32.85
CA ARG A 538 17.37 -16.49 -33.03
C ARG A 538 17.14 -15.03 -33.42
N PHE A 539 18.00 -14.12 -32.95
CA PHE A 539 17.96 -12.70 -33.26
C PHE A 539 19.27 -12.26 -33.93
N SER A 540 19.56 -12.84 -35.10
CA SER A 540 20.83 -12.63 -35.78
C SER A 540 21.17 -11.15 -35.98
N PRO A 541 22.34 -10.66 -35.52
CA PRO A 541 22.77 -9.27 -35.74
C PRO A 541 23.02 -8.95 -37.22
N LYS A 542 23.10 -9.98 -38.08
CA LYS A 542 23.27 -9.85 -39.53
C LYS A 542 22.00 -9.43 -40.27
N GLU A 543 20.85 -9.51 -39.62
CA GLU A 543 19.55 -9.15 -40.20
C GLU A 543 19.17 -7.73 -39.81
N ALA A 544 18.92 -6.87 -40.80
CA ALA A 544 18.58 -5.46 -40.57
C ALA A 544 17.31 -5.27 -39.69
N GLU A 545 16.35 -6.18 -39.77
CA GLU A 545 15.12 -6.16 -38.97
C GLU A 545 15.40 -6.29 -37.46
N ASN A 546 16.50 -6.96 -37.09
CA ASN A 546 16.90 -7.16 -35.68
C ASN A 546 17.62 -5.93 -35.10
N LEU A 547 18.01 -4.93 -35.89
CA LEU A 547 18.64 -3.71 -35.36
C LEU A 547 17.75 -2.98 -34.36
N SER A 548 16.43 -3.08 -34.53
CA SER A 548 15.41 -2.54 -33.60
C SER A 548 15.51 -3.11 -32.18
N LEU A 549 16.03 -4.34 -32.04
CA LEU A 549 16.34 -4.99 -30.79
C LEU A 549 17.77 -4.68 -30.33
N TRP A 550 18.76 -4.78 -31.23
CA TRP A 550 20.18 -4.60 -30.90
C TRP A 550 20.54 -3.20 -30.41
N ARG A 551 19.78 -2.15 -30.78
CA ARG A 551 19.90 -0.80 -30.20
C ARG A 551 19.61 -0.72 -28.69
N TYR A 552 18.96 -1.74 -28.13
CA TYR A 552 18.64 -1.80 -26.72
C TYR A 552 19.53 -2.76 -25.93
N ILE A 553 20.48 -3.44 -26.56
CA ILE A 553 21.27 -4.48 -25.89
C ILE A 553 22.64 -3.94 -25.46
N SER A 554 23.01 -4.19 -24.20
CA SER A 554 24.38 -3.95 -23.75
C SER A 554 25.26 -5.12 -24.14
N PHE A 555 26.19 -4.90 -25.07
CA PHE A 555 27.13 -5.92 -25.52
C PHE A 555 28.07 -6.40 -24.40
N LYS A 556 28.18 -5.61 -23.31
CA LYS A 556 28.92 -6.01 -22.11
C LYS A 556 28.38 -7.30 -21.47
N ALA A 557 27.11 -7.65 -21.70
CA ALA A 557 26.45 -8.82 -21.14
C ALA A 557 26.93 -10.17 -21.74
N PHE A 558 27.46 -10.17 -22.96
CA PHE A 558 27.89 -11.41 -23.62
C PHE A 558 29.27 -11.89 -23.14
N SER A 559 29.64 -13.14 -23.43
CA SER A 559 31.02 -13.60 -23.28
C SER A 559 31.95 -12.87 -24.26
N PRO A 560 33.25 -12.68 -23.93
CA PRO A 560 34.21 -12.00 -24.80
C PRO A 560 34.34 -12.63 -26.19
N GLU A 561 34.06 -13.92 -26.31
CA GLU A 561 34.05 -14.70 -27.56
C GLU A 561 33.06 -14.15 -28.59
N PHE A 562 31.88 -13.68 -28.14
CA PHE A 562 30.84 -13.17 -29.03
C PHE A 562 30.85 -11.65 -29.17
N LYS A 563 31.41 -10.92 -28.20
CA LYS A 563 31.36 -9.45 -28.16
C LYS A 563 31.86 -8.78 -29.45
N SER A 564 33.06 -9.16 -29.90
CA SER A 564 33.67 -8.57 -31.09
C SER A 564 32.89 -8.93 -32.35
N GLN A 565 32.48 -10.19 -32.48
CA GLN A 565 31.72 -10.66 -33.64
C GLN A 565 30.36 -9.94 -33.75
N ILE A 566 29.60 -9.84 -32.67
CA ILE A 566 28.29 -9.17 -32.69
C ILE A 566 28.47 -7.67 -32.96
N ALA A 567 29.46 -7.02 -32.32
CA ALA A 567 29.76 -5.61 -32.57
C ALA A 567 30.08 -5.35 -34.05
N ASN A 568 30.89 -6.23 -34.66
CA ASN A 568 31.21 -6.17 -36.09
C ASN A 568 29.97 -6.35 -36.97
N ASP A 569 29.16 -7.39 -36.70
CA ASP A 569 27.96 -7.68 -37.49
C ASP A 569 26.95 -6.51 -37.42
N VAL A 570 26.68 -5.97 -36.21
CA VAL A 570 25.77 -4.82 -36.03
C VAL A 570 26.33 -3.57 -36.72
N THR A 571 27.64 -3.34 -36.65
CA THR A 571 28.28 -2.18 -37.29
C THR A 571 28.16 -2.25 -38.82
N LEU A 572 28.45 -3.41 -39.41
CA LEU A 572 28.34 -3.62 -40.85
C LEU A 572 26.91 -3.42 -41.36
N VAL A 573 25.92 -4.02 -40.69
CA VAL A 573 24.51 -3.89 -41.08
C VAL A 573 24.01 -2.46 -40.85
N GLY A 574 24.41 -1.81 -39.75
CA GLY A 574 24.07 -0.42 -39.46
C GLY A 574 24.60 0.54 -40.53
N ILE A 575 25.88 0.42 -40.92
CA ILE A 575 26.47 1.20 -42.01
C ILE A 575 25.74 0.93 -43.33
N ALA A 576 25.46 -0.33 -43.66
CA ALA A 576 24.77 -0.70 -44.90
C ALA A 576 23.37 -0.07 -44.97
N GLN A 577 22.63 -0.05 -43.86
CA GLN A 577 21.30 0.55 -43.79
C GLN A 577 21.36 2.07 -44.01
N CYS A 578 22.31 2.76 -43.36
CA CYS A 578 22.52 4.19 -43.57
C CYS A 578 22.94 4.50 -45.03
N LYS A 579 23.88 3.74 -45.60
CA LYS A 579 24.32 3.90 -47.00
C LYS A 579 23.18 3.63 -47.99
N LYS A 580 22.30 2.66 -47.71
CA LYS A 580 21.11 2.40 -48.52
C LYS A 580 20.19 3.61 -48.59
N TRP A 581 19.95 4.29 -47.46
CA TRP A 581 19.15 5.50 -47.45
C TRP A 581 19.86 6.69 -48.11
N LEU A 582 21.16 6.87 -47.88
CA LEU A 582 21.96 7.92 -48.53
C LEU A 582 21.95 7.80 -50.07
N ASN A 583 21.86 6.58 -50.60
CA ASN A 583 21.79 6.30 -52.04
C ASN A 583 20.35 6.31 -52.59
N SER A 584 19.34 6.59 -51.76
CA SER A 584 17.92 6.64 -52.13
C SER A 584 17.43 8.08 -52.36
N SER A 585 16.12 8.27 -52.54
CA SER A 585 15.49 9.60 -52.68
C SER A 585 15.30 10.36 -51.36
N HIS A 586 16.01 9.99 -50.29
CA HIS A 586 15.99 10.63 -48.96
C HIS A 586 14.59 10.87 -48.39
N THR A 587 13.72 9.86 -48.47
CA THR A 587 12.35 10.02 -47.97
C THR A 587 12.33 10.05 -46.43
N LEU A 588 11.47 10.90 -45.86
CA LEU A 588 11.30 11.01 -44.40
C LEU A 588 10.74 9.71 -43.78
N GLY A 589 9.95 8.94 -44.54
CA GLY A 589 9.39 7.67 -44.06
C GLY A 589 10.43 6.57 -43.85
N GLU A 590 11.55 6.60 -44.58
CA GLU A 590 12.64 5.63 -44.42
C GLU A 590 13.64 6.03 -43.34
N LEU A 591 13.59 7.28 -42.86
CA LEU A 591 14.51 7.84 -41.86
C LEU A 591 14.40 7.14 -40.50
N GLU A 592 13.24 6.57 -40.17
CA GLU A 592 13.06 5.76 -38.95
C GLU A 592 14.04 4.58 -38.91
N SER A 593 14.21 3.89 -40.04
CA SER A 593 15.14 2.77 -40.15
C SER A 593 16.61 3.20 -40.02
N VAL A 594 16.94 4.42 -40.45
CA VAL A 594 18.26 5.04 -40.28
C VAL A 594 18.49 5.40 -38.82
N ASN A 595 17.48 5.96 -38.14
CA ASN A 595 17.56 6.27 -36.70
C ASN A 595 17.75 5.00 -35.86
N VAL A 596 17.09 3.89 -36.21
CA VAL A 596 17.33 2.57 -35.60
C VAL A 596 18.78 2.13 -35.80
N ALA A 597 19.31 2.25 -37.02
CA ALA A 597 20.70 1.90 -37.33
C ALA A 597 21.71 2.77 -36.57
N LEU A 598 21.54 4.09 -36.54
CA LEU A 598 22.38 5.02 -35.80
C LEU A 598 22.35 4.75 -34.29
N SER A 599 21.18 4.41 -33.74
CA SER A 599 21.04 4.04 -32.33
C SER A 599 21.76 2.73 -32.00
N ALA A 600 21.72 1.74 -32.89
CA ALA A 600 22.48 0.51 -32.76
C ALA A 600 24.01 0.77 -32.81
N LEU A 601 24.47 1.61 -33.75
CA LEU A 601 25.88 2.03 -33.84
C LEU A 601 26.34 2.75 -32.57
N LEU A 602 25.53 3.68 -32.05
CA LEU A 602 25.83 4.38 -30.80
C LEU A 602 25.94 3.41 -29.62
N THR A 603 25.09 2.39 -29.60
CA THR A 603 25.14 1.34 -28.58
C THR A 603 26.44 0.53 -28.67
N VAL A 604 26.92 0.20 -29.86
CA VAL A 604 28.22 -0.46 -30.07
C VAL A 604 29.35 0.42 -29.54
N CYS A 605 29.42 1.69 -29.96
CA CYS A 605 30.44 2.64 -29.52
C CYS A 605 30.49 2.80 -28.00
N ASN A 606 29.33 2.89 -27.35
CA ASN A 606 29.22 3.07 -25.90
C ASN A 606 29.52 1.79 -25.09
N SER A 607 29.41 0.60 -25.70
CA SER A 607 29.52 -0.67 -24.98
C SER A 607 30.82 -1.42 -25.22
N VAL A 608 31.39 -1.34 -26.43
CA VAL A 608 32.60 -2.07 -26.84
C VAL A 608 33.44 -1.23 -27.82
N SER A 609 33.90 -0.06 -27.38
CA SER A 609 34.75 0.84 -28.17
C SER A 609 36.05 0.19 -28.66
N GLU A 610 36.66 -0.65 -27.84
CA GLU A 610 37.96 -1.29 -28.09
C GLU A 610 37.91 -2.41 -29.13
N ALA A 611 36.73 -2.95 -29.46
CA ALA A 611 36.59 -4.07 -30.39
C ALA A 611 36.38 -3.65 -31.85
N LEU A 612 36.18 -2.35 -32.12
CA LEU A 612 35.97 -1.84 -33.48
C LEU A 612 37.29 -1.77 -34.25
N GLU A 613 37.36 -2.46 -35.38
CA GLU A 613 38.51 -2.38 -36.29
C GLU A 613 38.62 -0.98 -36.93
N MET A 614 39.84 -0.51 -37.23
CA MET A 614 40.07 0.82 -37.83
C MET A 614 39.27 1.05 -39.12
N GLY A 615 39.09 0.02 -39.95
CA GLY A 615 38.30 0.11 -41.19
C GLY A 615 36.81 0.36 -40.93
N GLN A 616 36.26 -0.19 -39.84
CA GLN A 616 34.87 0.02 -39.46
C GLN A 616 34.65 1.40 -38.84
N GLN A 617 35.59 1.88 -38.01
CA GLN A 617 35.57 3.23 -37.47
C GLN A 617 35.54 4.27 -38.60
N ALA A 618 36.38 4.09 -39.63
CA ALA A 618 36.37 4.93 -40.83
C ALA A 618 35.03 4.87 -41.57
N GLY A 619 34.43 3.68 -41.71
CA GLY A 619 33.12 3.51 -42.35
C GLY A 619 31.95 4.17 -41.60
N VAL A 620 31.97 4.12 -40.25
CA VAL A 620 31.00 4.84 -39.41
C VAL A 620 31.17 6.34 -39.58
N LEU A 621 32.41 6.86 -39.53
CA LEU A 621 32.72 8.28 -39.68
C LEU A 621 32.32 8.83 -41.05
N GLU A 622 32.61 8.10 -42.14
CA GLU A 622 32.21 8.44 -43.51
C GLU A 622 30.68 8.55 -43.62
N THR A 623 29.97 7.60 -43.03
CA THR A 623 28.51 7.54 -43.03
C THR A 623 27.91 8.72 -42.25
N MET A 624 28.44 9.02 -41.08
CA MET A 624 27.99 10.15 -40.25
C MET A 624 28.25 11.50 -40.92
N SER A 625 29.43 11.66 -41.54
CA SER A 625 29.78 12.88 -42.28
C SER A 625 28.81 13.10 -43.45
N SER A 626 28.49 12.02 -44.19
CA SER A 626 27.53 12.06 -45.29
C SER A 626 26.12 12.41 -44.81
N LEU A 627 25.65 11.81 -43.71
CA LEU A 627 24.34 12.12 -43.12
C LEU A 627 24.26 13.57 -42.62
N TRP A 628 25.36 14.12 -42.08
CA TRP A 628 25.41 15.49 -41.59
C TRP A 628 25.14 16.52 -42.70
N THR A 629 25.64 16.28 -43.92
CA THR A 629 25.45 17.21 -45.06
C THR A 629 23.98 17.43 -45.43
N ILE A 630 23.09 16.55 -45.00
CA ILE A 630 21.65 16.59 -45.31
C ILE A 630 20.88 17.40 -44.24
N LEU A 631 21.47 17.67 -43.08
CA LEU A 631 20.81 18.38 -41.99
C LEU A 631 20.75 19.89 -42.23
N ASN A 632 19.55 20.45 -42.14
CA ASN A 632 19.30 21.89 -42.18
C ASN A 632 18.61 22.37 -40.90
N VAL A 633 19.11 23.47 -40.30
CA VAL A 633 18.57 24.09 -39.07
C VAL A 633 17.04 24.25 -39.12
N LYS A 634 16.49 24.75 -40.24
CA LYS A 634 15.04 24.99 -40.39
C LYS A 634 14.22 23.69 -40.45
N GLN A 635 14.80 22.62 -40.97
CA GLN A 635 14.12 21.33 -41.06
C GLN A 635 14.19 20.59 -39.73
N VAL A 636 15.35 20.61 -39.06
CA VAL A 636 15.53 20.04 -37.73
C VAL A 636 14.61 20.71 -36.71
N SER A 637 14.47 22.03 -36.71
CA SER A 637 13.55 22.71 -35.77
C SER A 637 12.08 22.29 -35.94
N ASN A 638 11.65 21.93 -37.16
CA ASN A 638 10.24 21.66 -37.46
C ASN A 638 9.87 20.17 -37.54
N GLN A 639 10.83 19.25 -37.61
CA GLN A 639 10.58 17.82 -37.91
C GLN A 639 11.14 16.90 -36.82
N PRO A 640 10.30 16.20 -36.02
CA PRO A 640 10.73 15.34 -34.93
C PRO A 640 11.69 14.21 -35.34
N TYR A 641 11.48 13.61 -36.52
CA TYR A 641 12.36 12.53 -37.01
C TYR A 641 13.79 13.02 -37.26
N LEU A 642 13.96 14.25 -37.74
CA LEU A 642 15.29 14.87 -37.94
C LEU A 642 15.91 15.35 -36.62
N GLN A 643 15.09 15.77 -35.66
CA GLN A 643 15.55 16.05 -34.28
C GLN A 643 16.15 14.78 -33.67
N TRP A 644 15.48 13.64 -33.82
CA TRP A 644 15.99 12.34 -33.37
C TRP A 644 17.29 11.94 -34.08
N THR A 645 17.36 12.10 -35.41
CA THR A 645 18.60 11.84 -36.16
C THR A 645 19.76 12.69 -35.63
N LEU A 646 19.52 13.99 -35.40
CA LEU A 646 20.51 14.88 -34.80
C LEU A 646 20.92 14.40 -33.40
N SER A 647 19.97 14.05 -32.54
CA SER A 647 20.23 13.56 -31.18
C SER A 647 21.03 12.26 -31.14
N LEU A 648 21.04 11.46 -32.21
CA LEU A 648 21.90 10.28 -32.33
C LEU A 648 23.27 10.59 -32.94
N LEU A 649 23.32 11.50 -33.91
CA LEU A 649 24.56 11.89 -34.57
C LEU A 649 25.48 12.67 -33.63
N LEU A 650 24.96 13.54 -32.78
CA LEU A 650 25.77 14.38 -31.88
C LEU A 650 26.61 13.55 -30.89
N PRO A 651 26.05 12.59 -30.12
CA PRO A 651 26.85 11.72 -29.25
C PRO A 651 27.84 10.84 -30.03
N LEU A 652 27.45 10.33 -31.21
CA LEU A 652 28.35 9.57 -32.07
C LEU A 652 29.54 10.42 -32.54
N LEU A 653 29.30 11.68 -32.93
CA LEU A 653 30.36 12.61 -33.33
C LEU A 653 31.25 12.94 -32.13
N GLY A 654 30.66 13.17 -30.96
CA GLY A 654 31.41 13.41 -29.74
C GLY A 654 32.30 12.22 -29.34
N PHE A 655 31.87 10.99 -29.62
CA PHE A 655 32.68 9.79 -29.41
C PHE A 655 33.90 9.76 -30.34
N PHE A 656 33.74 10.12 -31.62
CA PHE A 656 34.83 10.14 -32.61
C PHE A 656 35.55 11.49 -32.72
N ILE A 657 35.44 12.38 -31.72
CA ILE A 657 35.83 13.79 -31.85
C ILE A 657 37.28 14.02 -32.32
N GLN A 658 38.21 13.15 -31.94
CA GLN A 658 39.63 13.22 -32.34
C GLN A 658 39.89 12.81 -33.79
N ALA A 659 38.99 12.01 -34.39
CA ALA A 659 39.10 11.50 -35.75
C ALA A 659 38.29 12.31 -36.77
N ILE A 660 37.44 13.25 -36.31
CA ILE A 660 36.60 14.07 -37.17
C ILE A 660 37.40 15.15 -37.89
N GLU A 661 37.07 15.40 -39.16
CA GLU A 661 37.63 16.51 -39.92
C GLU A 661 37.26 17.89 -39.31
N PRO A 662 38.21 18.84 -39.20
CA PRO A 662 37.94 20.14 -38.59
C PRO A 662 36.76 20.90 -39.20
N GLN A 663 36.56 20.79 -40.52
CA GLN A 663 35.45 21.46 -41.19
C GLN A 663 34.08 20.97 -40.70
N LEU A 664 33.94 19.67 -40.42
CA LEU A 664 32.70 19.10 -39.89
C LEU A 664 32.44 19.61 -38.46
N ILE A 665 33.46 19.68 -37.59
CA ILE A 665 33.34 20.27 -36.24
C ILE A 665 32.82 21.71 -36.32
N SER A 666 33.37 22.52 -37.23
CA SER A 666 32.91 23.89 -37.43
C SER A 666 31.44 23.96 -37.86
N GLN A 667 31.00 23.10 -38.78
CA GLN A 667 29.60 23.04 -39.22
C GLN A 667 28.67 22.62 -38.07
N VAL A 668 29.08 21.65 -37.25
CA VAL A 668 28.29 21.16 -36.11
C VAL A 668 28.05 22.27 -35.09
N VAL A 669 29.12 22.95 -34.66
CA VAL A 669 29.03 24.02 -33.65
C VAL A 669 28.19 25.20 -34.15
N ILE A 670 28.33 25.61 -35.42
CA ILE A 670 27.52 26.69 -36.01
C ILE A 670 26.04 26.31 -36.06
N LEU A 671 25.73 25.06 -36.41
CA LEU A 671 24.36 24.55 -36.45
C LEU A 671 23.74 24.57 -35.04
N GLN A 672 24.46 24.12 -34.02
CA GLN A 672 24.00 24.14 -32.63
C GLN A 672 23.74 25.56 -32.11
N ALA A 673 24.68 26.49 -32.33
CA ALA A 673 24.51 27.89 -31.93
C ALA A 673 23.30 28.56 -32.62
N SER A 674 22.95 28.11 -33.83
CA SER A 674 21.77 28.59 -34.55
C SER A 674 20.48 27.91 -34.06
N LEU A 675 20.53 26.62 -33.75
CA LEU A 675 19.39 25.82 -33.30
C LEU A 675 18.93 26.21 -31.89
N LEU A 676 19.85 26.49 -30.97
CA LEU A 676 19.53 26.93 -29.61
C LEU A 676 18.71 28.24 -29.57
N LYS A 677 18.90 29.12 -30.58
CA LYS A 677 18.10 30.34 -30.73
C LYS A 677 16.65 30.08 -31.15
N LEU A 678 16.34 28.86 -31.58
CA LEU A 678 15.01 28.42 -32.00
C LEU A 678 14.30 27.59 -30.93
N ASP A 679 14.84 27.55 -29.71
CA ASP A 679 14.23 26.87 -28.55
C ASP A 679 13.88 25.40 -28.82
N PRO A 680 14.88 24.54 -29.07
CA PRO A 680 14.64 23.14 -29.41
C PRO A 680 14.22 22.34 -28.17
N PRO A 681 13.55 21.18 -28.35
CA PRO A 681 13.13 20.35 -27.21
C PRO A 681 14.28 19.86 -26.33
N ASP A 682 14.01 19.59 -25.04
CA ASP A 682 14.97 19.15 -24.02
C ASP A 682 15.88 18.00 -24.47
N TYR A 683 15.35 16.98 -25.16
CA TYR A 683 16.15 15.83 -25.62
C TYR A 683 17.18 16.19 -26.71
N VAL A 684 16.98 17.30 -27.43
CA VAL A 684 17.97 17.87 -28.35
C VAL A 684 19.02 18.64 -27.57
N LEU A 685 18.62 19.40 -26.55
CA LEU A 685 19.54 20.13 -25.66
C LEU A 685 20.51 19.17 -24.95
N LEU A 686 20.01 18.04 -24.46
CA LEU A 686 20.84 16.98 -23.86
C LEU A 686 21.88 16.42 -24.84
N ALA A 687 21.49 16.17 -26.09
CA ALA A 687 22.42 15.70 -27.12
C ALA A 687 23.46 16.76 -27.52
N ILE A 688 23.10 18.05 -27.48
CA ILE A 688 24.03 19.16 -27.67
C ILE A 688 25.06 19.17 -26.52
N LEU A 689 24.60 19.04 -25.28
CA LEU A 689 25.48 18.99 -24.10
C LEU A 689 26.49 17.85 -24.19
N ASP A 690 26.07 16.65 -24.58
CA ASP A 690 26.94 15.51 -24.79
C ASP A 690 28.08 15.82 -25.79
N PHE A 691 27.73 16.39 -26.95
CA PHE A 691 28.72 16.76 -27.97
C PHE A 691 29.65 17.88 -27.49
N VAL A 692 29.11 18.97 -26.95
CA VAL A 692 29.93 20.14 -26.56
C VAL A 692 30.87 19.77 -25.43
N SER A 693 30.48 18.89 -24.50
CA SER A 693 31.36 18.37 -23.45
C SER A 693 32.60 17.66 -24.02
N SER A 694 32.47 17.01 -25.18
CA SER A 694 33.59 16.28 -25.82
C SER A 694 34.61 17.19 -26.50
N LEU A 695 34.27 18.45 -26.77
CA LEU A 695 35.17 19.41 -27.44
C LEU A 695 36.39 19.78 -26.60
N GLY A 696 36.34 19.59 -25.27
CA GLY A 696 37.51 19.78 -24.41
C GLY A 696 38.68 18.85 -24.80
N ARG A 697 38.38 17.67 -25.35
CA ARG A 697 39.38 16.62 -25.67
C ARG A 697 40.29 16.93 -26.86
N ILE A 698 40.02 18.02 -27.60
CA ILE A 698 40.72 18.35 -28.82
C ILE A 698 41.33 19.74 -28.75
N PHE A 699 42.49 19.90 -29.38
CA PHE A 699 43.01 21.23 -29.68
C PHE A 699 42.37 21.72 -30.99
N ILE A 700 41.43 22.66 -30.88
CA ILE A 700 40.72 23.24 -32.03
C ILE A 700 41.73 23.88 -33.01
N PRO A 701 41.85 23.40 -34.26
CA PRO A 701 42.84 23.89 -35.23
C PRO A 701 42.57 25.32 -35.72
N GLN A 702 43.64 26.06 -36.03
CA GLN A 702 43.58 27.49 -36.42
C GLN A 702 42.61 27.77 -37.58
N ALA A 703 42.46 26.83 -38.53
CA ALA A 703 41.55 26.96 -39.66
C ALA A 703 40.06 27.09 -39.29
N ILE A 704 39.66 26.64 -38.09
CA ILE A 704 38.27 26.67 -37.60
C ILE A 704 38.09 27.47 -36.30
N GLN A 705 39.19 27.90 -35.66
CA GLN A 705 39.18 28.63 -34.40
C GLN A 705 38.30 29.89 -34.46
N GLU A 706 38.41 30.69 -35.53
CA GLU A 706 37.63 31.94 -35.68
C GLU A 706 36.11 31.72 -35.66
N LYS A 707 35.63 30.53 -36.01
CA LYS A 707 34.20 30.20 -36.04
C LYS A 707 33.75 29.46 -34.80
N VAL A 708 34.58 28.56 -34.28
CA VAL A 708 34.21 27.66 -33.17
C VAL A 708 34.39 28.33 -31.82
N LEU A 709 35.55 28.94 -31.55
CA LEU A 709 35.86 29.50 -30.22
C LEU A 709 34.86 30.59 -29.79
N PRO A 710 34.44 31.54 -30.64
CA PRO A 710 33.45 32.54 -30.25
C PRO A 710 32.02 31.98 -30.05
N SER A 711 31.73 30.83 -30.64
CA SER A 711 30.40 30.20 -30.56
C SER A 711 30.20 29.42 -29.26
N LEU A 712 31.27 28.88 -28.68
CA LEU A 712 31.20 28.07 -27.45
C LEU A 712 30.67 28.83 -26.22
N PRO A 713 31.14 30.06 -25.91
CA PRO A 713 30.55 30.88 -24.85
C PRO A 713 29.05 31.11 -25.05
N CYS A 714 28.62 31.34 -26.29
CA CYS A 714 27.21 31.56 -26.61
C CYS A 714 26.37 30.30 -26.33
N ILE A 715 26.87 29.12 -26.70
CA ILE A 715 26.20 27.83 -26.47
C ILE A 715 26.08 27.55 -24.97
N PHE A 716 27.19 27.59 -24.23
CA PHE A 716 27.18 27.31 -22.78
C PHE A 716 26.38 28.34 -21.99
N THR A 717 26.40 29.62 -22.37
CA THR A 717 25.57 30.64 -21.71
C THR A 717 24.10 30.27 -21.82
N LEU A 718 23.62 29.94 -23.03
CA LEU A 718 22.21 29.62 -23.25
C LEU A 718 21.78 28.39 -22.42
N LEU A 719 22.62 27.34 -22.40
CA LEU A 719 22.35 26.10 -21.69
C LEU A 719 22.41 26.24 -20.15
N LEU A 720 23.38 26.99 -19.61
CA LEU A 720 23.52 27.25 -18.17
C LEU A 720 22.42 28.19 -17.61
N THR A 721 21.76 28.95 -18.48
CA THR A 721 20.64 29.83 -18.11
C THR A 721 19.27 29.20 -18.32
N ASP A 722 19.21 27.92 -18.68
CA ASP A 722 17.95 27.21 -18.88
C ASP A 722 17.12 27.15 -17.58
N LYS A 723 15.80 27.09 -17.71
CA LYS A 723 14.86 27.06 -16.58
C LYS A 723 14.57 25.64 -16.12
N SER A 724 14.80 24.64 -16.97
CA SER A 724 14.61 23.24 -16.66
C SER A 724 15.73 22.77 -15.75
N TRP A 725 15.39 22.31 -14.55
CA TRP A 725 16.38 21.79 -13.58
C TRP A 725 17.23 20.64 -14.17
N LEU A 726 16.64 19.83 -15.06
CA LEU A 726 17.32 18.71 -15.70
C LEU A 726 18.40 19.21 -16.67
N ILE A 727 18.05 20.20 -17.49
CA ILE A 727 18.99 20.81 -18.44
C ILE A 727 20.05 21.60 -17.68
N GLU A 728 19.67 22.33 -16.64
CA GLU A 728 20.60 23.05 -15.78
C GLU A 728 21.65 22.12 -15.14
N GLN A 729 21.21 21.02 -14.54
CA GLN A 729 22.10 20.01 -13.93
C GLN A 729 23.06 19.42 -14.97
N HIS A 730 22.56 18.95 -16.12
CA HIS A 730 23.42 18.41 -17.17
C HIS A 730 24.31 19.47 -17.82
N SER A 731 23.89 20.73 -17.83
CA SER A 731 24.71 21.86 -18.30
C SER A 731 25.88 22.13 -17.38
N LEU A 732 25.67 22.06 -16.06
CA LEU A 732 26.73 22.15 -15.06
C LEU A 732 27.73 21.01 -15.24
N GLU A 733 27.26 19.75 -15.34
CA GLU A 733 28.12 18.58 -15.56
C GLU A 733 28.94 18.66 -16.85
N ALA A 734 28.29 19.00 -17.98
CA ALA A 734 28.94 19.13 -19.28
C ALA A 734 29.95 20.29 -19.31
N PHE A 735 29.63 21.42 -18.68
CA PHE A 735 30.53 22.56 -18.56
C PHE A 735 31.75 22.22 -17.70
N THR A 736 31.56 21.60 -16.55
CA THR A 736 32.67 21.16 -15.70
C THR A 736 33.60 20.22 -16.45
N LYS A 737 33.05 19.21 -17.13
CA LYS A 737 33.84 18.28 -17.95
C LYS A 737 34.61 18.98 -19.08
N PHE A 738 33.98 19.93 -19.76
CA PHE A 738 34.65 20.73 -20.79
C PHE A 738 35.79 21.57 -20.20
N ALA A 739 35.54 22.26 -19.08
CA ALA A 739 36.50 23.13 -18.42
C ALA A 739 37.71 22.38 -17.86
N GLU A 740 37.52 21.13 -17.40
CA GLU A 740 38.58 20.25 -16.92
C GLU A 740 39.46 19.68 -18.05
N GLU A 741 38.87 19.37 -19.21
CA GLU A 741 39.58 18.70 -20.31
C GLU A 741 40.18 19.69 -21.35
N THR A 742 39.68 20.92 -21.46
CA THR A 742 40.02 21.88 -22.54
C THR A 742 41.43 22.45 -22.46
N ASN A 743 42.06 22.63 -23.63
CA ASN A 743 43.33 23.35 -23.78
C ASN A 743 43.16 24.86 -24.08
N HIS A 744 41.92 25.34 -24.20
CA HIS A 744 41.57 26.73 -24.49
C HIS A 744 40.99 27.40 -23.21
N GLU A 745 41.84 27.57 -22.20
CA GLU A 745 41.47 28.06 -20.86
C GLU A 745 40.81 29.45 -20.88
N ASP A 746 41.18 30.28 -21.86
CA ASP A 746 40.68 31.63 -22.07
C ASP A 746 39.17 31.70 -22.41
N ILE A 747 38.59 30.59 -22.85
CA ILE A 747 37.16 30.47 -23.18
C ILE A 747 36.30 30.20 -21.95
N VAL A 748 36.83 29.48 -20.96
CA VAL A 748 36.10 29.10 -19.74
C VAL A 748 35.46 30.31 -19.02
N PRO A 749 36.18 31.41 -18.74
CA PRO A 749 35.57 32.58 -18.10
C PRO A 749 34.57 33.31 -19.01
N GLN A 750 34.70 33.19 -20.34
CA GLN A 750 33.78 33.83 -21.28
C GLN A 750 32.41 33.14 -21.31
N CYS A 751 32.36 31.84 -21.02
CA CYS A 751 31.12 31.08 -20.84
C CYS A 751 30.32 31.51 -19.60
N LEU A 752 30.98 32.13 -18.61
CA LEU A 752 30.41 32.55 -17.33
C LEU A 752 30.23 34.07 -17.29
N ASN A 753 29.49 34.62 -18.25
CA ASN A 753 29.32 36.06 -18.40
C ASN A 753 28.39 36.72 -17.37
N SER A 754 27.59 35.95 -16.63
CA SER A 754 26.70 36.44 -15.57
C SER A 754 27.15 36.00 -14.18
N GLU A 755 26.95 36.88 -13.20
CA GLU A 755 27.27 36.58 -11.79
C GLU A 755 26.41 35.43 -11.24
N GLU A 756 25.16 35.32 -11.71
CA GLU A 756 24.26 34.23 -11.36
C GLU A 756 24.80 32.87 -11.81
N THR A 757 25.20 32.74 -13.09
CA THR A 757 25.79 31.49 -13.60
C THR A 757 27.10 31.13 -12.91
N LYS A 758 27.93 32.13 -12.56
CA LYS A 758 29.16 31.87 -11.79
C LYS A 758 28.85 31.30 -10.43
N ASN A 759 27.91 31.91 -9.70
CA ASN A 759 27.50 31.44 -8.38
C ASN A 759 26.93 30.02 -8.44
N LYS A 760 26.09 29.71 -9.45
CA LYS A 760 25.57 28.35 -9.68
C LYS A 760 26.69 27.32 -9.86
N VAL A 761 27.66 27.60 -10.72
CA VAL A 761 28.82 26.72 -10.95
C VAL A 761 29.66 26.55 -9.69
N ILE A 762 29.94 27.63 -8.95
CA ILE A 762 30.69 27.57 -7.68
C ILE A 762 29.94 26.70 -6.67
N CYS A 763 28.64 26.94 -6.47
CA CYS A 763 27.82 26.14 -5.56
C CYS A 763 27.80 24.65 -5.93
N PHE A 764 27.73 24.34 -7.23
CA PHE A 764 27.79 22.97 -7.75
C PHE A 764 29.13 22.30 -7.44
N LEU A 765 30.25 22.98 -7.72
CA LEU A 765 31.61 22.46 -7.47
C LEU A 765 31.89 22.29 -5.98
N GLU A 766 31.42 23.21 -5.14
CA GLU A 766 31.54 23.12 -3.68
C GLU A 766 30.61 22.06 -3.05
N LYS A 767 29.69 21.47 -3.84
CA LYS A 767 28.66 20.53 -3.37
C LYS A 767 27.83 21.11 -2.22
N ASN A 768 27.61 22.42 -2.23
CA ASN A 768 26.87 23.11 -1.17
C ASN A 768 25.44 22.58 -1.15
N ARG A 769 25.04 21.98 -0.02
CA ARG A 769 23.65 21.59 0.20
C ARG A 769 22.82 22.86 0.41
N LEU A 770 21.79 23.03 -0.40
CA LEU A 770 20.77 24.07 -0.18
C LEU A 770 20.08 23.81 1.18
N LEU A 771 20.26 24.75 2.12
CA LEU A 771 19.57 24.97 3.41
C LEU A 771 19.31 23.74 4.31
N ASP A 772 19.81 23.78 5.56
CA ASP A 772 19.47 22.83 6.63
C ASP A 772 17.97 22.94 7.00
N GLU A 773 17.15 22.18 6.29
CA GLU A 773 15.73 22.03 6.58
C GLU A 773 15.51 21.11 7.78
N THR A 774 14.65 21.52 8.72
CA THR A 774 14.25 20.68 9.85
C THR A 774 13.44 19.46 9.39
N ALA A 775 13.48 18.36 10.15
CA ALA A 775 12.75 17.14 9.79
C ALA A 775 11.23 17.37 9.63
N CYS A 776 10.64 18.22 10.46
CA CYS A 776 9.22 18.57 10.37
C CYS A 776 8.90 19.36 9.10
N ALA A 777 9.68 20.41 8.79
CA ALA A 777 9.48 21.20 7.57
C ALA A 777 9.61 20.33 6.31
N ARG A 778 10.54 19.37 6.31
CA ARG A 778 10.69 18.40 5.21
C ARG A 778 9.47 17.53 5.01
N VAL A 779 8.90 17.02 6.10
CA VAL A 779 7.68 16.19 6.05
C VAL A 779 6.50 17.00 5.50
N ASP A 780 6.36 18.25 5.92
CA ASP A 780 5.27 19.12 5.47
C ASP A 780 5.42 19.49 3.99
N ARG A 781 6.63 19.83 3.53
CA ARG A 781 6.90 20.05 2.09
C ARG A 781 6.54 18.81 1.26
N ILE A 782 6.94 17.62 1.68
CA ILE A 782 6.66 16.38 0.95
C ILE A 782 5.15 16.08 0.90
N LYS A 783 4.39 16.41 1.95
CA LYS A 783 2.93 16.30 1.93
C LYS A 783 2.32 17.24 0.88
N GLU A 784 2.82 18.47 0.77
CA GLU A 784 2.38 19.43 -0.24
C GLU A 784 2.73 18.97 -1.66
N GLU A 785 3.98 18.56 -1.90
CA GLU A 785 4.45 18.03 -3.18
C GLU A 785 3.65 16.79 -3.62
N LYS A 786 3.35 15.87 -2.69
CA LYS A 786 2.48 14.71 -2.93
C LYS A 786 1.09 15.13 -3.37
N GLY A 787 0.52 16.17 -2.76
CA GLY A 787 -0.76 16.75 -3.16
C GLY A 787 -0.76 17.23 -4.62
N VAL A 788 0.29 17.95 -5.01
CA VAL A 788 0.47 18.46 -6.39
C VAL A 788 0.65 17.32 -7.39
N LEU A 789 1.51 16.34 -7.08
CA LEU A 789 1.77 15.16 -7.92
C LEU A 789 0.49 14.35 -8.14
N ASN A 790 -0.29 14.09 -7.09
CA ASN A 790 -1.56 13.39 -7.21
C ASN A 790 -2.55 14.13 -8.12
N GLY A 791 -2.61 15.47 -8.00
CA GLY A 791 -3.40 16.30 -8.90
C GLY A 791 -3.00 16.13 -10.38
N HIS A 792 -1.69 16.08 -10.65
CA HIS A 792 -1.18 15.81 -11.99
C HIS A 792 -1.50 14.39 -12.49
N PHE A 793 -1.31 13.35 -11.67
CA PHE A 793 -1.61 11.96 -12.06
C PHE A 793 -3.09 11.75 -12.38
N VAL A 794 -4.00 12.35 -11.60
CA VAL A 794 -5.44 12.31 -11.87
C VAL A 794 -5.75 12.96 -13.21
N LYS A 795 -5.15 14.13 -13.50
CA LYS A 795 -5.34 14.82 -14.79
C LYS A 795 -4.85 13.99 -15.97
N VAL A 796 -3.64 13.42 -15.88
CA VAL A 796 -3.05 12.56 -16.92
C VAL A 796 -3.90 11.30 -17.15
N ARG A 797 -4.45 10.71 -16.09
CA ARG A 797 -5.32 9.52 -16.20
C ARG A 797 -6.61 9.85 -16.94
N VAL A 798 -7.25 10.98 -16.63
CA VAL A 798 -8.46 11.45 -17.33
C VAL A 798 -8.19 11.76 -18.80
N GLU A 799 -7.06 12.37 -19.12
CA GLU A 799 -6.64 12.63 -20.51
C GLU A 799 -6.32 11.34 -21.29
N ARG A 800 -5.74 10.33 -20.62
CA ARG A 800 -5.49 9.01 -21.19
C ARG A 800 -6.79 8.23 -21.45
N GLU A 801 -7.75 8.28 -20.54
CA GLU A 801 -9.06 7.64 -20.71
C GLU A 801 -9.87 8.28 -21.86
N ARG A 802 -9.74 9.60 -22.05
CA ARG A 802 -10.31 10.33 -23.21
C ARG A 802 -9.66 9.97 -24.54
N SER A 803 -8.34 9.74 -24.58
CA SER A 803 -7.63 9.32 -25.79
C SER A 803 -7.87 7.83 -26.14
N LEU A 804 -7.99 6.96 -25.13
CA LEU A 804 -8.38 5.55 -25.33
C LEU A 804 -9.81 5.38 -25.84
N SER A 805 -10.75 6.22 -25.40
CA SER A 805 -12.13 6.20 -25.88
C SER A 805 -12.28 6.71 -27.33
N THR A 806 -11.36 7.56 -27.80
CA THR A 806 -11.28 7.96 -29.22
C THR A 806 -10.62 6.88 -30.09
N LEU A 807 -9.70 6.09 -29.56
CA LEU A 807 -9.05 4.95 -30.24
C LEU A 807 -9.91 3.67 -30.30
N GLN A 808 -10.90 3.52 -29.40
CA GLN A 808 -11.81 2.36 -29.39
C GLN A 808 -12.78 2.32 -30.58
N LEU A 809 -12.97 3.40 -31.32
CA LEU A 809 -13.77 3.36 -32.56
C LEU A 809 -13.05 2.67 -33.74
N ASN A 810 -11.72 2.55 -33.70
CA ASN A 810 -10.92 2.11 -34.87
C ASN A 810 -10.11 0.81 -34.69
N SER A 811 -10.22 0.08 -33.56
CA SER A 811 -9.30 -1.04 -33.24
C SER A 811 -9.95 -2.41 -32.99
N LYS A 812 -11.17 -2.66 -33.50
CA LYS A 812 -11.85 -3.97 -33.37
C LYS A 812 -11.18 -5.15 -34.12
N VAL A 813 -10.05 -4.97 -34.81
CA VAL A 813 -9.47 -6.02 -35.68
C VAL A 813 -8.27 -6.79 -35.07
N ASN A 814 -7.56 -6.26 -34.06
CA ASN A 814 -6.29 -6.89 -33.62
C ASN A 814 -6.30 -7.60 -32.24
N ARG A 815 -7.40 -7.59 -31.48
CA ARG A 815 -7.45 -8.22 -30.14
C ARG A 815 -7.60 -9.75 -30.13
N GLN A 816 -7.73 -10.41 -31.28
CA GLN A 816 -8.02 -11.86 -31.34
C GLN A 816 -6.82 -12.78 -31.66
N ARG A 817 -5.57 -12.28 -31.74
CA ARG A 817 -4.44 -13.12 -32.22
C ARG A 817 -3.27 -13.42 -31.30
N PHE A 818 -3.17 -12.84 -30.10
CA PHE A 818 -2.03 -13.14 -29.21
C PHE A 818 -2.47 -13.24 -27.75
N SER A 819 -2.63 -14.48 -27.26
CA SER A 819 -2.71 -14.72 -25.81
C SER A 819 -1.32 -15.07 -25.30
N PHE A 820 -0.90 -14.41 -24.22
CA PHE A 820 0.35 -14.69 -23.50
C PHE A 820 0.43 -16.18 -23.10
N THR A 821 -0.71 -16.78 -22.76
CA THR A 821 -0.87 -18.21 -22.48
C THR A 821 -0.54 -19.14 -23.65
N ALA A 822 -0.80 -18.74 -24.90
CA ALA A 822 -0.51 -19.59 -26.07
C ALA A 822 0.99 -19.67 -26.37
N LEU A 823 1.72 -18.56 -26.20
CA LEU A 823 3.19 -18.51 -26.34
C LEU A 823 3.91 -19.30 -25.23
N CYS A 824 3.33 -19.37 -24.03
CA CYS A 824 3.82 -20.23 -22.94
C CYS A 824 3.51 -21.72 -23.17
N GLN A 825 2.38 -22.06 -23.82
CA GLN A 825 1.99 -23.46 -24.09
C GLN A 825 2.78 -24.10 -25.24
N GLU A 826 3.14 -23.35 -26.29
CA GLU A 826 3.88 -23.90 -27.44
C GLU A 826 5.36 -24.22 -27.11
N ASN A 827 5.96 -23.57 -26.10
CA ASN A 827 7.36 -23.82 -25.70
C ASN A 827 7.52 -24.71 -24.45
N THR A 828 6.43 -25.05 -23.74
CA THR A 828 6.47 -25.95 -22.56
C THR A 828 6.34 -27.44 -22.91
N ALA A 829 6.00 -27.78 -24.16
CA ALA A 829 5.84 -29.16 -24.62
C ALA A 829 7.14 -30.01 -24.61
N GLY A 830 8.30 -29.41 -24.29
CA GLY A 830 9.60 -30.11 -24.22
C GLY A 830 10.14 -30.42 -22.80
N VAL A 831 9.50 -29.98 -21.71
CA VAL A 831 10.14 -29.96 -20.37
C VAL A 831 9.55 -30.95 -19.36
N PHE A 832 8.57 -31.78 -19.73
CA PHE A 832 8.09 -32.88 -18.86
C PHE A 832 7.74 -34.14 -19.68
N PRO A 833 8.49 -35.25 -19.60
CA PRO A 833 8.07 -36.50 -20.23
C PRO A 833 7.07 -37.23 -19.32
N GLY A 834 5.78 -37.04 -19.59
CA GLY A 834 4.73 -37.93 -19.08
C GLY A 834 4.75 -39.26 -19.83
N ARG A 835 5.39 -40.30 -19.26
CA ARG A 835 5.17 -41.68 -19.72
C ARG A 835 3.83 -42.17 -19.17
N GLY A 836 2.83 -42.24 -20.05
CA GLY A 836 1.64 -43.06 -19.82
C GLY A 836 2.05 -44.53 -19.73
N VAL A 837 1.59 -45.21 -18.68
CA VAL A 837 1.66 -46.67 -18.58
C VAL A 837 0.26 -47.19 -18.30
N GLN A 838 -0.21 -47.99 -19.26
CA GLN A 838 -1.43 -48.78 -19.23
C GLN A 838 -1.47 -49.68 -17.99
N VAL A 839 -2.61 -49.67 -17.31
CA VAL A 839 -2.94 -50.66 -16.28
C VAL A 839 -3.22 -51.98 -16.98
N SER A 840 -2.35 -52.97 -16.78
CA SER A 840 -2.71 -54.38 -16.97
C SER A 840 -2.22 -55.20 -15.78
N THR A 841 -3.16 -56.02 -15.31
CA THR A 841 -3.15 -56.93 -14.16
C THR A 841 -2.08 -58.02 -14.21
N ALA A 842 -1.48 -58.35 -13.06
CA ALA A 842 -1.45 -59.70 -12.44
C ALA A 842 -0.17 -60.05 -11.65
N ASN A 843 -0.37 -60.34 -10.36
CA ASN A 843 0.12 -61.49 -9.58
C ASN A 843 1.62 -61.87 -9.46
N ASN A 844 2.09 -61.67 -8.21
CA ASN A 844 2.55 -62.71 -7.25
C ASN A 844 3.99 -63.28 -7.24
N ARG A 845 4.53 -63.28 -5.99
CA ARG A 845 5.42 -64.24 -5.30
C ARG A 845 6.96 -64.07 -5.32
N ARG A 846 7.44 -63.59 -4.15
CA ARG A 846 8.42 -64.17 -3.19
C ARG A 846 9.60 -65.00 -3.73
N GLY A 847 10.82 -64.62 -3.33
CA GLY A 847 11.99 -65.51 -3.24
C GLY A 847 13.22 -64.79 -2.68
N LEU A 848 13.72 -65.24 -1.52
CA LEU A 848 14.69 -64.61 -0.61
C LEU A 848 16.10 -65.25 -0.74
N ARG A 849 17.13 -64.48 -0.34
CA ARG A 849 18.55 -64.84 0.03
C ARG A 849 19.57 -64.96 -1.12
N SER A 850 20.83 -64.49 -1.04
CA SER A 850 21.60 -63.69 -0.06
C SER A 850 23.05 -63.46 -0.58
N SER A 851 23.50 -62.19 -0.64
CA SER A 851 24.88 -61.62 -0.44
C SER A 851 26.13 -62.17 -1.18
N PRO A 852 27.28 -61.43 -1.24
CA PRO A 852 27.53 -60.02 -0.91
C PRO A 852 28.35 -59.22 -1.97
N ALA A 853 28.48 -57.91 -1.71
CA ALA A 853 29.66 -57.05 -1.95
C ALA A 853 29.52 -55.86 -2.93
N ILE A 854 30.03 -54.73 -2.40
CA ILE A 854 30.43 -53.46 -3.02
C ILE A 854 29.33 -52.39 -3.14
N ALA A 855 29.25 -51.60 -2.08
CA ALA A 855 28.49 -50.37 -1.96
C ALA A 855 29.19 -49.20 -2.68
N ALA A 856 28.46 -48.56 -3.60
CA ALA A 856 28.66 -47.16 -3.96
C ALA A 856 27.33 -46.44 -3.74
N LYS A 857 27.27 -45.64 -2.66
CA LYS A 857 26.13 -44.81 -2.26
C LYS A 857 25.96 -43.66 -3.25
N ILE A 858 24.82 -43.59 -3.93
CA ILE A 858 24.21 -42.33 -4.36
C ILE A 858 22.78 -42.35 -3.85
N SER A 859 22.53 -41.68 -2.74
CA SER A 859 21.20 -41.48 -2.14
C SER A 859 20.73 -40.07 -2.49
N CYS A 860 19.71 -39.95 -3.33
CA CYS A 860 18.91 -38.74 -3.55
C CYS A 860 18.02 -38.45 -2.32
N PRO A 861 18.13 -37.28 -1.67
CA PRO A 861 17.26 -36.92 -0.55
C PRO A 861 16.31 -35.79 -0.95
N TRP A 862 15.09 -36.09 -1.37
CA TRP A 862 14.02 -35.08 -1.53
C TRP A 862 12.62 -35.56 -1.12
N LEU A 863 12.49 -36.57 -0.26
CA LEU A 863 11.17 -37.01 0.22
C LEU A 863 11.12 -37.62 1.64
N ALA A 864 12.12 -37.38 2.49
CA ALA A 864 12.07 -37.83 3.89
C ALA A 864 12.72 -36.79 4.82
N ASN A 865 12.04 -35.66 5.05
CA ASN A 865 12.23 -34.79 6.24
C ASN A 865 11.26 -33.59 6.27
N ASN A 866 10.04 -33.74 5.78
CA ASN A 866 8.97 -32.76 6.00
C ASN A 866 8.12 -33.19 7.20
N GLU A 867 8.77 -33.17 8.36
CA GLU A 867 8.16 -33.11 9.69
C GLU A 867 9.35 -32.84 10.62
N THR A 868 9.42 -31.66 11.23
CA THR A 868 10.52 -31.15 12.10
C THR A 868 11.74 -30.49 11.43
N ARG A 869 11.57 -29.33 10.75
CA ARG A 869 12.63 -28.30 10.60
C ARG A 869 12.09 -26.98 10.01
N GLY A 870 11.28 -26.26 10.79
CA GLY A 870 10.68 -24.98 10.38
C GLY A 870 11.51 -23.70 10.66
N ALA A 871 12.72 -23.79 11.19
CA ALA A 871 13.42 -22.61 11.73
C ALA A 871 14.79 -22.28 11.14
N THR A 872 15.45 -23.19 10.41
CA THR A 872 16.86 -23.03 9.97
C THR A 872 17.04 -22.61 8.51
N ASN A 873 15.94 -22.50 7.75
CA ASN A 873 16.00 -22.16 6.34
C ASN A 873 15.97 -20.64 6.09
N LYS A 874 15.30 -19.87 6.96
CA LYS A 874 15.19 -18.40 6.87
C LYS A 874 16.57 -17.71 6.83
N ASP A 875 17.52 -18.16 7.66
CA ASP A 875 18.87 -17.59 7.80
C ASP A 875 19.76 -17.74 6.53
N ARG A 876 19.52 -18.76 5.71
CA ARG A 876 20.27 -18.98 4.47
C ARG A 876 19.74 -18.11 3.32
N TYR A 877 18.48 -17.70 3.38
CA TYR A 877 17.81 -16.89 2.35
C TYR A 877 18.17 -15.41 2.48
N THR A 878 18.19 -14.85 3.70
CA THR A 878 18.57 -13.44 3.93
C THR A 878 20.01 -13.16 3.49
N LYS A 879 20.92 -14.10 3.74
CA LYS A 879 22.33 -13.95 3.34
C LYS A 879 22.55 -13.98 1.83
N LYS A 880 21.76 -14.78 1.09
CA LYS A 880 21.75 -14.77 -0.39
C LYS A 880 21.11 -13.51 -0.97
N LEU A 881 20.06 -12.98 -0.32
CA LEU A 881 19.41 -11.72 -0.70
C LEU A 881 20.37 -10.53 -0.60
N TYR A 882 21.13 -10.38 0.51
CA TYR A 882 22.11 -9.30 0.64
C TYR A 882 23.25 -9.38 -0.40
N THR A 883 23.74 -10.58 -0.74
CA THR A 883 24.78 -10.73 -1.78
C THR A 883 24.21 -10.46 -3.18
N ALA A 884 22.93 -10.76 -3.43
CA ALA A 884 22.25 -10.47 -4.69
C ALA A 884 21.97 -8.96 -4.85
N PHE A 885 21.58 -8.27 -3.77
CA PHE A 885 21.35 -6.82 -3.74
C PHE A 885 22.65 -6.03 -3.85
N SER A 886 23.72 -6.42 -3.16
CA SER A 886 25.03 -5.76 -3.28
C SER A 886 25.60 -5.82 -4.70
N PHE A 887 25.39 -6.94 -5.41
CA PHE A 887 25.80 -7.09 -6.80
C PHE A 887 24.94 -6.28 -7.79
N SER A 888 23.64 -6.10 -7.50
CA SER A 888 22.75 -5.27 -8.33
C SER A 888 23.06 -3.78 -8.19
N LEU A 889 23.29 -3.30 -6.95
CA LEU A 889 23.70 -1.93 -6.65
C LEU A 889 25.12 -1.61 -7.13
N GLN A 890 26.06 -2.57 -7.10
CA GLN A 890 27.40 -2.38 -7.67
C GLN A 890 27.40 -2.26 -9.20
N GLN A 891 26.40 -2.80 -9.90
CA GLN A 891 26.24 -2.57 -11.34
C GLN A 891 25.67 -1.19 -11.67
N GLU A 892 24.90 -0.57 -10.78
CA GLU A 892 24.42 0.81 -10.94
C GLU A 892 25.46 1.86 -10.53
N HIS A 893 26.34 1.56 -9.57
CA HIS A 893 27.45 2.45 -9.17
C HIS A 893 28.71 2.36 -10.05
N MET A 894 28.70 1.57 -11.12
CA MET A 894 29.77 1.52 -12.14
C MET A 894 29.38 2.21 -13.46
N LYS A 895 28.69 3.36 -13.35
CA LYS A 895 28.65 4.42 -14.37
C LYS A 895 28.66 5.79 -13.71
#